data_AF-A0AAN7CKP0-F1
#
_entry.id   AF-A0AAN7CKP0-F1
#
_cell.length_a   1.000
_cell.length_b   1.000
_cell.length_c   1.000
_cell.angle_alpha   90.00
_cell.angle_beta   90.00
_cell.angle_gamma   90.00
#
_symmetry.space_group_name_H-M   'P 1'
#
loop_
_entity.id
_entity.type
_entity.pdbx_description
1 polymer ?
#
loop_
_entity_poly.entity_id
_entity_poly.type
_entity_poly.pdbx_seq_one_letter_code
_entity_poly.pdbx_strand_id
1 'polypeptide(L)'
;MASRWWIAGLALVGSLASCAPNVPRTSAADTDIATRFVANVLTDVRQAEQQRQQERSPPDLDHNNPLVVDLGYAKYRGYYDASTGLNYWKGLRYAAPPTGKLRFQPPQPLPLNSSSSVTDAVNFGPICPQLMPSVPNAPFLPGNEDCLFLNVYAPSKAADLPVLVYIHEGGYGLGDGTHDMTEIINANDDGFVAVAFQYRLGAFGWLSSGEVKKRGAVNAGMLDQVFALAWVKLHIRKFGGDPSRVTIAGESAGGGSVLYHSIALRSKLGSLLYNQGIAASPYLVAQYKYDDTVPTSRYYAFSQAAGCPSSGDVFDCIVSKDTDTLQQASFAVTQQQSAYGTWGFGPVTDQAYIMNRPSQQFAARRTNGQRLLVGHNANEGGLFVPPLTTTADLADWLQTGQFPNLTPLEIETVLAANPNDMPTTTDPSSSGPLFETDGVSGGNWTAVHVSQTANGQQQRGYNIYAEATFACPAYWLASAYSESPSSSGNSNTKHQQHQQQSAAKAWVYQYSVPFASHGADVAGYFGPATPNQPAGFARAFRRIWGDFIRFGDPSRSVSVEISPPKPPADAWPGWRERAPTFLNLNTTGGTAYQTVTLWGTNVTQFEGPGVRNAFSLADAATWEGGRKGRCDVYLGLADSVPF
;
A
#
# COMPACT_ATOMS: atom_id res chain seq x y z
N MET A 1 -35.73 -57.61 22.03
CA MET A 1 -35.01 -57.17 20.82
C MET A 1 -34.98 -55.65 20.80
N ALA A 2 -33.75 -55.13 20.83
CA ALA A 2 -33.26 -53.77 20.55
C ALA A 2 -34.07 -52.55 21.01
N SER A 3 -33.52 -51.90 22.02
CA SER A 3 -33.93 -50.68 22.72
C SER A 3 -33.43 -49.38 22.06
N ARG A 4 -34.21 -48.32 22.28
CA ARG A 4 -33.95 -46.89 22.02
C ARG A 4 -32.80 -46.31 22.88
N TRP A 5 -32.52 -45.01 22.64
CA TRP A 5 -31.68 -44.02 23.36
C TRP A 5 -30.23 -43.95 22.81
N TRP A 6 -29.60 -42.80 22.53
CA TRP A 6 -29.37 -41.64 23.41
C TRP A 6 -29.07 -40.31 22.66
N ILE A 7 -29.56 -39.20 23.25
CA ILE A 7 -29.04 -37.83 23.17
C ILE A 7 -28.16 -37.60 24.42
N ALA A 8 -27.18 -36.70 24.31
CA ALA A 8 -26.40 -36.00 25.35
C ALA A 8 -25.08 -36.63 25.87
N GLY A 9 -24.02 -35.80 25.84
CA GLY A 9 -23.14 -35.63 27.00
C GLY A 9 -21.61 -35.62 26.77
N LEU A 10 -20.99 -34.55 27.28
CA LEU A 10 -19.61 -34.41 27.80
C LEU A 10 -18.47 -34.17 26.78
N ALA A 11 -17.67 -33.10 26.83
CA ALA A 11 -17.03 -32.33 27.92
C ALA A 11 -15.91 -33.07 28.68
N LEU A 12 -14.71 -32.47 28.63
CA LEU A 12 -13.50 -32.67 29.47
C LEU A 12 -12.69 -33.98 29.39
N VAL A 13 -11.49 -33.88 28.80
CA VAL A 13 -10.21 -34.42 29.31
C VAL A 13 -9.12 -33.45 28.79
N GLY A 14 -8.19 -32.84 29.54
CA GLY A 14 -7.60 -33.19 30.83
C GLY A 14 -6.16 -33.69 30.64
N SER A 15 -5.17 -32.78 30.73
CA SER A 15 -3.74 -33.02 31.02
C SER A 15 -2.98 -34.17 30.33
N LEU A 16 -2.04 -33.81 29.44
CA LEU A 16 -0.76 -34.51 29.34
C LEU A 16 0.38 -33.50 29.33
N ALA A 17 1.11 -33.48 30.44
CA ALA A 17 2.38 -32.80 30.58
C ALA A 17 3.54 -33.75 30.25
N SER A 18 4.65 -33.14 29.81
CA SER A 18 6.04 -33.65 29.82
C SER A 18 6.51 -34.54 28.65
N CYS A 19 7.18 -33.92 27.67
CA CYS A 19 8.64 -34.02 27.49
C CYS A 19 9.06 -33.23 26.24
N ALA A 20 9.61 -32.02 26.41
CA ALA A 20 10.35 -31.31 25.36
C ALA A 20 11.47 -30.46 26.01
N PRO A 21 12.65 -30.29 25.37
CA PRO A 21 13.83 -29.73 26.00
C PRO A 21 13.70 -28.22 26.23
N ASN A 22 14.37 -27.74 27.29
CA ASN A 22 14.43 -26.35 27.77
C ASN A 22 14.57 -25.31 26.65
N VAL A 23 13.48 -24.59 26.38
CA VAL A 23 13.47 -23.24 25.80
C VAL A 23 13.12 -22.29 26.94
N PRO A 24 13.85 -21.18 27.16
CA PRO A 24 13.52 -20.26 28.25
C PRO A 24 12.09 -19.72 28.06
N ARG A 25 11.20 -20.02 29.02
CA ARG A 25 9.87 -19.41 29.11
C ARG A 25 10.03 -17.96 29.53
N THR A 26 9.95 -17.04 28.57
CA THR A 26 9.49 -15.68 28.89
C THR A 26 8.00 -15.79 29.25
N SER A 27 7.57 -15.12 30.31
CA SER A 27 6.19 -15.20 30.76
C SER A 27 5.27 -14.59 29.68
N ALA A 28 4.11 -15.22 29.41
CA ALA A 28 3.13 -14.68 28.45
C ALA A 28 2.58 -13.29 28.86
N ALA A 29 2.79 -12.88 30.11
CA ALA A 29 2.40 -11.58 30.65
C ALA A 29 3.31 -10.43 30.18
N ASP A 30 4.56 -10.71 29.78
CA ASP A 30 5.54 -9.68 29.36
C ASP A 30 5.57 -9.44 27.84
N THR A 31 4.77 -10.18 27.06
CA THR A 31 4.73 -10.01 25.61
C THR A 31 3.78 -8.87 25.23
N ASP A 32 4.29 -7.90 24.48
CA ASP A 32 3.58 -6.76 23.91
C ASP A 32 2.21 -7.13 23.26
N ILE A 33 1.22 -6.23 23.41
CA ILE A 33 -0.18 -6.46 22.99
C ILE A 33 -0.27 -6.76 21.48
N ALA A 34 0.42 -5.96 20.65
CA ALA A 34 0.43 -6.14 19.21
C ALA A 34 1.11 -7.45 18.81
N THR A 35 2.23 -7.79 19.45
CA THR A 35 2.94 -9.05 19.23
C THR A 35 2.05 -10.27 19.50
N ARG A 36 1.32 -10.26 20.62
CA ARG A 36 0.38 -11.34 20.97
C ARG A 36 -0.79 -11.42 19.98
N PHE A 37 -1.36 -10.27 19.61
CA PHE A 37 -2.42 -10.20 18.62
C PHE A 37 -1.99 -10.82 17.27
N VAL A 38 -0.85 -10.39 16.72
CA VAL A 38 -0.33 -10.93 15.46
C VAL A 38 -0.07 -12.43 15.58
N ALA A 39 0.54 -12.89 16.67
CA ALA A 39 0.78 -14.32 16.87
C ALA A 39 -0.51 -15.17 16.87
N ASN A 40 -1.58 -14.67 17.50
CA ASN A 40 -2.89 -15.33 17.51
C ASN A 40 -3.50 -15.38 16.11
N VAL A 41 -3.56 -14.24 15.41
CA VAL A 41 -4.09 -14.16 14.05
C VAL A 41 -3.37 -15.11 13.10
N LEU A 42 -2.04 -15.15 13.15
CA LEU A 42 -1.27 -16.06 12.30
C LEU A 42 -1.45 -17.53 12.70
N THR A 43 -1.75 -17.82 13.96
CA THR A 43 -2.06 -19.18 14.41
C THR A 43 -3.40 -19.63 13.84
N ASP A 44 -4.42 -18.79 13.90
CA ASP A 44 -5.75 -19.07 13.35
C ASP A 44 -5.70 -19.32 11.83
N VAL A 45 -4.94 -18.48 11.10
CA VAL A 45 -4.74 -18.66 9.65
C VAL A 45 -4.06 -19.99 9.34
N ARG A 46 -3.01 -20.36 10.08
CA ARG A 46 -2.31 -21.65 9.88
C ARG A 46 -3.22 -22.84 10.17
N GLN A 47 -4.02 -22.77 11.23
CA GLN A 47 -4.98 -23.83 11.56
C GLN A 47 -6.02 -23.99 10.45
N ALA A 48 -6.55 -22.89 9.92
CA ALA A 48 -7.49 -22.91 8.81
C ALA A 48 -6.85 -23.46 7.51
N GLU A 49 -5.58 -23.15 7.23
CA GLU A 49 -4.85 -23.76 6.10
C GLU A 49 -4.69 -25.27 6.26
N GLN A 50 -4.35 -25.75 7.46
CA GLN A 50 -4.21 -27.18 7.76
C GLN A 50 -5.56 -27.91 7.65
N GLN A 51 -6.64 -27.33 8.16
CA GLN A 51 -7.99 -27.89 8.03
C GLN A 51 -8.39 -28.01 6.56
N ARG A 52 -8.17 -26.97 5.75
CA ARG A 52 -8.47 -27.01 4.31
C ARG A 52 -7.67 -28.06 3.54
N GLN A 53 -6.41 -28.30 3.90
CA GLN A 53 -5.61 -29.36 3.28
C GLN A 53 -6.14 -30.77 3.59
N GLN A 54 -6.89 -30.92 4.69
CA GLN A 54 -7.52 -32.19 5.08
C GLN A 54 -8.92 -32.35 4.47
N GLU A 55 -9.63 -31.25 4.20
CA GLU A 55 -10.93 -31.25 3.53
C GLU A 55 -10.78 -31.64 2.04
N ARG A 56 -11.33 -32.79 1.64
CA ARG A 56 -11.26 -33.31 0.27
C ARG A 56 -12.19 -32.60 -0.73
N SER A 57 -13.08 -31.72 -0.26
CA SER A 57 -14.12 -31.08 -1.07
C SER A 57 -14.20 -29.58 -0.78
N PRO A 58 -14.56 -28.73 -1.76
CA PRO A 58 -14.86 -27.33 -1.51
C PRO A 58 -16.01 -27.17 -0.51
N PRO A 59 -16.09 -26.05 0.23
CA PRO A 59 -17.25 -25.75 1.06
C PRO A 59 -18.50 -25.74 0.17
N ASP A 60 -19.58 -26.32 0.69
CA ASP A 60 -20.88 -26.38 0.02
C ASP A 60 -21.41 -24.94 -0.14
N LEU A 61 -21.28 -24.38 -1.34
CA LEU A 61 -21.94 -23.12 -1.67
C LEU A 61 -23.44 -23.41 -1.68
N ASP A 62 -24.23 -22.60 -0.98
CA ASP A 62 -25.69 -22.77 -0.98
C ASP A 62 -26.23 -22.51 -2.40
N HIS A 63 -26.35 -23.57 -3.19
CA HIS A 63 -26.82 -23.52 -4.57
C HIS A 63 -28.26 -23.00 -4.69
N ASN A 64 -29.04 -23.03 -3.59
CA ASN A 64 -30.39 -22.49 -3.56
C ASN A 64 -30.40 -20.97 -3.28
N ASN A 65 -29.33 -20.42 -2.72
CA ASN A 65 -29.20 -18.99 -2.46
C ASN A 65 -27.74 -18.51 -2.60
N PRO A 66 -27.20 -18.45 -3.84
CA PRO A 66 -25.77 -18.25 -4.09
C PRO A 66 -25.24 -16.88 -3.64
N LEU A 67 -26.12 -15.94 -3.32
CA LEU A 67 -25.77 -14.60 -2.82
C LEU A 67 -25.76 -14.52 -1.29
N VAL A 68 -26.24 -15.54 -0.57
CA VAL A 68 -26.18 -15.59 0.90
C VAL A 68 -24.91 -16.31 1.35
N VAL A 69 -24.07 -15.59 2.09
CA VAL A 69 -22.82 -16.09 2.66
C VAL A 69 -22.92 -16.13 4.19
N ASP A 70 -22.70 -17.29 4.78
CA ASP A 70 -22.62 -17.46 6.23
C ASP A 70 -21.15 -17.39 6.66
N LEU A 71 -20.75 -16.36 7.39
CA LEU A 71 -19.38 -16.18 7.88
C LEU A 71 -19.13 -16.82 9.26
N GLY A 72 -20.13 -17.50 9.83
CA GLY A 72 -20.12 -18.10 11.17
C GLY A 72 -20.49 -17.11 12.28
N TYR A 73 -20.12 -15.84 12.12
CA TYR A 73 -20.50 -14.74 13.02
C TYR A 73 -21.65 -13.88 12.48
N ALA A 74 -21.95 -13.96 11.18
CA ALA A 74 -23.02 -13.23 10.52
C ALA A 74 -23.38 -13.87 9.18
N LYS A 75 -24.64 -13.72 8.74
CA LYS A 75 -25.10 -14.09 7.40
C LYS A 75 -25.36 -12.83 6.59
N TYR A 76 -24.76 -12.72 5.41
CA TYR A 76 -24.92 -11.58 4.52
C TYR A 76 -25.54 -11.98 3.19
N ARG A 77 -26.42 -11.15 2.64
CA ARG A 77 -26.96 -11.29 1.28
C ARG A 77 -26.38 -10.21 0.37
N GLY A 78 -25.63 -10.61 -0.64
CA GLY A 78 -25.16 -9.72 -1.71
C GLY A 78 -26.22 -9.51 -2.79
N TYR A 79 -25.84 -8.83 -3.87
CA TYR A 79 -26.68 -8.65 -5.05
C TYR A 79 -25.88 -8.94 -6.34
N TYR A 80 -26.59 -9.38 -7.37
CA TYR A 80 -26.04 -9.54 -8.72
C TYR A 80 -26.39 -8.31 -9.55
N ASP A 81 -25.41 -7.76 -10.26
CA ASP A 81 -25.62 -6.69 -11.23
C ASP A 81 -25.47 -7.25 -12.65
N ALA A 82 -26.58 -7.27 -13.40
CA ALA A 82 -26.61 -7.79 -14.77
C ALA A 82 -25.83 -6.91 -15.76
N SER A 83 -25.63 -5.62 -15.45
CA SER A 83 -24.89 -4.70 -16.31
C SER A 83 -23.38 -4.97 -16.29
N THR A 84 -22.88 -5.45 -15.16
CA THR A 84 -21.45 -5.72 -14.95
C THR A 84 -21.12 -7.21 -15.02
N GLY A 85 -22.09 -8.08 -14.78
CA GLY A 85 -21.89 -9.53 -14.71
C GLY A 85 -21.36 -10.04 -13.37
N LEU A 86 -21.29 -9.16 -12.36
CA LEU A 86 -20.65 -9.43 -11.07
C LEU A 86 -21.66 -9.56 -9.92
N ASN A 87 -21.25 -10.29 -8.89
CA ASN A 87 -21.86 -10.33 -7.57
C ASN A 87 -21.13 -9.36 -6.63
N TYR A 88 -21.89 -8.65 -5.83
CA TYR A 88 -21.41 -7.64 -4.90
C TYR A 88 -21.88 -7.95 -3.48
N TRP A 89 -20.96 -7.84 -2.53
CA TRP A 89 -21.28 -7.75 -1.11
C TRP A 89 -20.57 -6.50 -0.58
N LYS A 90 -21.33 -5.51 -0.14
CA LYS A 90 -20.84 -4.23 0.35
C LYS A 90 -21.14 -4.08 1.85
N GLY A 91 -20.19 -3.53 2.60
CA GLY A 91 -20.36 -3.26 4.02
C GLY A 91 -20.33 -4.51 4.90
N LEU A 92 -19.48 -5.49 4.59
CA LEU A 92 -19.28 -6.64 5.46
C LEU A 92 -18.36 -6.25 6.62
N ARG A 93 -18.84 -6.41 7.84
CA ARG A 93 -18.02 -6.15 9.03
C ARG A 93 -16.97 -7.25 9.19
N TYR A 94 -15.70 -6.89 9.27
CA TYR A 94 -14.60 -7.84 9.50
C TYR A 94 -14.03 -7.78 10.92
N ALA A 95 -14.31 -6.71 11.67
CA ALA A 95 -13.94 -6.55 13.07
C ALA A 95 -15.04 -5.87 13.90
N ALA A 96 -15.01 -6.07 15.21
CA ALA A 96 -15.84 -5.31 16.15
C ALA A 96 -15.55 -3.79 16.02
N PRO A 97 -16.56 -2.91 16.22
CA PRO A 97 -16.36 -1.46 16.20
C PRO A 97 -15.21 -1.05 17.15
N PRO A 98 -14.16 -0.34 16.68
CA PRO A 98 -13.02 0.03 17.50
C PRO A 98 -13.30 1.27 18.37
N THR A 99 -14.48 1.31 19.00
CA THR A 99 -14.97 2.44 19.81
C THR A 99 -14.78 2.19 21.31
N GLY A 100 -14.85 3.26 22.11
CA GLY A 100 -14.77 3.18 23.57
C GLY A 100 -13.51 2.43 24.04
N LYS A 101 -13.69 1.33 24.78
CA LYS A 101 -12.56 0.53 25.30
C LYS A 101 -11.74 -0.17 24.20
N LEU A 102 -12.25 -0.29 22.98
CA LEU A 102 -11.52 -0.83 21.83
C LEU A 102 -10.75 0.25 21.05
N ARG A 103 -10.90 1.52 21.43
CA ARG A 103 -10.12 2.61 20.84
C ARG A 103 -8.64 2.42 21.12
N PHE A 104 -7.82 2.62 20.10
CA PHE A 104 -6.37 2.41 20.12
C PHE A 104 -5.94 0.97 20.48
N GLN A 105 -6.84 -0.02 20.42
CA GLN A 105 -6.52 -1.44 20.60
C GLN A 105 -6.37 -2.13 19.24
N PRO A 106 -5.72 -3.32 19.18
CA PRO A 106 -5.82 -4.19 18.01
C PRO A 106 -7.29 -4.53 17.70
N PRO A 107 -7.66 -4.70 16.42
CA PRO A 107 -9.02 -5.06 16.03
C PRO A 107 -9.42 -6.38 16.71
N GLN A 108 -10.69 -6.49 17.09
CA GLN A 108 -11.22 -7.67 17.76
C GLN A 108 -12.19 -8.42 16.86
N PRO A 109 -12.23 -9.77 16.94
CA PRO A 109 -13.23 -10.55 16.24
C PRO A 109 -14.64 -10.19 16.72
N LEU A 110 -15.62 -10.35 15.84
CA LEU A 110 -17.02 -10.29 16.24
C LEU A 110 -17.37 -11.48 17.13
N PRO A 111 -18.25 -11.30 18.15
CA PRO A 111 -18.78 -12.42 18.89
C PRO A 111 -19.44 -13.43 17.94
N LEU A 112 -19.20 -14.72 18.18
CA LEU A 112 -19.87 -15.81 17.47
C LEU A 112 -21.34 -15.85 17.87
N ASN A 113 -22.14 -14.98 17.26
CA ASN A 113 -23.58 -14.98 17.39
C ASN A 113 -24.14 -15.32 16.02
N SER A 114 -24.52 -16.59 15.81
CA SER A 114 -25.27 -17.01 14.64
C SER A 114 -26.70 -16.48 14.74
N SER A 115 -26.87 -15.16 14.58
CA SER A 115 -28.20 -14.64 14.33
C SER A 115 -28.74 -15.36 13.10
N SER A 116 -29.95 -15.90 13.21
CA SER A 116 -30.65 -16.49 12.06
C SER A 116 -30.99 -15.46 10.99
N SER A 117 -30.94 -14.16 11.34
CA SER A 117 -31.21 -13.06 10.42
C SER A 117 -30.10 -12.90 9.37
N VAL A 118 -30.50 -12.78 8.12
CA VAL A 118 -29.62 -12.41 7.01
C VAL A 118 -29.60 -10.89 6.87
N THR A 119 -28.42 -10.28 6.86
CA THR A 119 -28.22 -8.84 6.64
C THR A 119 -27.96 -8.57 5.17
N ASP A 120 -28.68 -7.62 4.55
CA ASP A 120 -28.41 -7.24 3.17
C ASP A 120 -27.12 -6.40 3.09
N ALA A 121 -26.16 -6.88 2.30
CA ALA A 121 -24.84 -6.29 2.06
C ALA A 121 -24.83 -5.52 0.73
N VAL A 122 -25.68 -4.50 0.63
CA VAL A 122 -25.91 -3.74 -0.62
C VAL A 122 -25.34 -2.31 -0.56
N ASN A 123 -24.99 -1.83 0.63
CA ASN A 123 -24.46 -0.48 0.87
C ASN A 123 -23.05 -0.55 1.46
N PHE A 124 -22.21 0.42 1.12
CA PHE A 124 -20.90 0.56 1.76
C PHE A 124 -21.04 0.86 3.26
N GLY A 125 -20.09 0.37 4.05
CA GLY A 125 -19.97 0.75 5.46
C GLY A 125 -19.47 2.20 5.62
N PRO A 126 -19.54 2.77 6.84
CA PRO A 126 -18.99 4.09 7.12
C PRO A 126 -17.49 4.19 6.82
N ILE A 127 -17.05 5.41 6.46
CA ILE A 127 -15.64 5.75 6.31
C ILE A 127 -15.03 6.11 7.68
N CYS A 128 -13.74 5.77 7.88
CA CYS A 128 -13.05 6.08 9.12
C CYS A 128 -12.88 7.60 9.33
N PRO A 129 -12.61 8.08 10.55
CA PRO A 129 -12.28 9.49 10.79
C PRO A 129 -11.04 9.90 9.99
N GLN A 130 -11.16 10.96 9.19
CA GLN A 130 -10.14 11.41 8.25
C GLN A 130 -9.56 12.79 8.60
N LEU A 131 -8.43 13.12 7.97
CA LEU A 131 -7.84 14.45 7.96
C LEU A 131 -7.00 14.66 6.70
N MET A 132 -6.99 15.91 6.23
CA MET A 132 -6.14 16.34 5.11
C MET A 132 -4.68 16.50 5.54
N PRO A 133 -3.70 16.36 4.63
CA PRO A 133 -2.30 16.68 4.91
C PRO A 133 -2.16 18.15 5.35
N SER A 134 -1.03 18.48 5.96
CA SER A 134 -0.72 19.86 6.39
C SER A 134 -0.60 20.78 5.18
N VAL A 135 -1.64 21.55 4.90
CA VAL A 135 -1.70 22.54 3.81
C VAL A 135 -2.58 23.72 4.23
N PRO A 136 -2.35 24.93 3.73
CA PRO A 136 -3.21 26.07 4.03
C PRO A 136 -4.67 25.80 3.68
N ASN A 137 -5.60 26.19 4.57
CA ASN A 137 -7.05 26.09 4.38
C ASN A 137 -7.58 24.66 4.14
N ALA A 138 -6.88 23.65 4.65
CA ALA A 138 -7.33 22.27 4.56
C ALA A 138 -8.75 22.10 5.16
N PRO A 139 -9.70 21.48 4.44
CA PRO A 139 -11.03 21.23 4.99
C PRO A 139 -11.02 20.12 6.05
N PHE A 140 -11.93 20.22 7.01
CA PHE A 140 -12.23 19.13 7.94
C PHE A 140 -13.16 18.10 7.25
N LEU A 141 -12.82 16.81 7.35
CA LEU A 141 -13.54 15.71 6.70
C LEU A 141 -14.09 14.75 7.76
N PRO A 142 -15.38 14.83 8.16
CA PRO A 142 -15.91 13.99 9.23
C PRO A 142 -15.92 12.50 8.84
N GLY A 143 -15.74 11.62 9.83
CA GLY A 143 -15.84 10.18 9.65
C GLY A 143 -16.36 9.47 10.91
N ASN A 144 -16.42 8.14 10.88
CA ASN A 144 -17.02 7.33 11.95
C ASN A 144 -16.03 6.29 12.46
N GLU A 145 -15.83 6.19 13.78
CA GLU A 145 -14.94 5.16 14.35
C GLU A 145 -15.45 3.73 14.10
N ASP A 146 -16.76 3.53 13.97
CA ASP A 146 -17.32 2.28 13.51
C ASP A 146 -17.16 2.14 11.98
N CYS A 147 -15.93 1.89 11.53
CA CYS A 147 -15.57 1.86 10.13
C CYS A 147 -14.89 0.56 9.64
N LEU A 148 -14.68 -0.46 10.48
CA LEU A 148 -13.96 -1.69 10.08
C LEU A 148 -14.82 -2.64 9.23
N PHE A 149 -15.04 -2.23 7.99
CA PHE A 149 -15.82 -2.91 6.96
C PHE A 149 -14.98 -3.23 5.72
N LEU A 150 -15.40 -4.23 4.97
CA LEU A 150 -14.86 -4.60 3.67
C LEU A 150 -15.98 -4.87 2.66
N ASN A 151 -15.59 -4.92 1.40
CA ASN A 151 -16.45 -5.11 0.24
C ASN A 151 -15.85 -6.21 -0.63
N VAL A 152 -16.68 -7.08 -1.18
CA VAL A 152 -16.27 -8.17 -2.07
C VAL A 152 -16.97 -8.02 -3.42
N TYR A 153 -16.17 -8.11 -4.49
CA TYR A 153 -16.59 -8.10 -5.89
C TYR A 153 -16.17 -9.44 -6.49
N ALA A 154 -17.12 -10.22 -6.99
CA ALA A 154 -16.82 -11.54 -7.55
C ALA A 154 -17.58 -11.78 -8.85
N PRO A 155 -16.97 -12.46 -9.84
CA PRO A 155 -17.71 -13.00 -10.97
C PRO A 155 -18.90 -13.85 -10.53
N SER A 156 -20.02 -13.80 -11.27
CA SER A 156 -21.22 -14.57 -10.93
C SER A 156 -21.01 -16.08 -10.82
N LYS A 157 -19.99 -16.62 -11.50
CA LYS A 157 -19.59 -18.04 -11.49
C LYS A 157 -18.20 -18.26 -10.87
N ALA A 158 -17.77 -17.38 -9.97
CA ALA A 158 -16.46 -17.49 -9.32
C ALA A 158 -16.29 -18.84 -8.61
N ALA A 159 -15.21 -19.54 -8.92
CA ALA A 159 -14.84 -20.79 -8.29
C ALA A 159 -13.31 -20.87 -8.19
N ASP A 160 -12.81 -20.93 -6.95
CA ASP A 160 -11.39 -20.97 -6.60
C ASP A 160 -10.54 -19.98 -7.41
N LEU A 161 -11.00 -18.74 -7.62
CA LEU A 161 -10.27 -17.72 -8.39
C LEU A 161 -9.18 -17.03 -7.56
N PRO A 162 -8.08 -16.54 -8.16
CA PRO A 162 -7.16 -15.61 -7.49
C PRO A 162 -7.88 -14.45 -6.81
N VAL A 163 -7.31 -13.92 -5.73
CA VAL A 163 -7.91 -12.85 -4.95
C VAL A 163 -7.02 -11.61 -4.99
N LEU A 164 -7.57 -10.49 -5.44
CA LEU A 164 -7.01 -9.15 -5.24
C LEU A 164 -7.53 -8.58 -3.92
N VAL A 165 -6.64 -8.12 -3.05
CA VAL A 165 -7.00 -7.37 -1.84
C VAL A 165 -6.39 -5.99 -1.92
N TYR A 166 -7.23 -4.97 -2.11
CA TYR A 166 -6.80 -3.59 -2.28
C TYR A 166 -6.80 -2.84 -0.94
N ILE A 167 -5.66 -2.21 -0.63
CA ILE A 167 -5.41 -1.34 0.51
C ILE A 167 -5.41 0.08 -0.04
N HIS A 168 -6.36 0.90 0.41
CA HIS A 168 -6.54 2.24 -0.13
C HIS A 168 -5.42 3.21 0.28
N GLU A 169 -5.26 4.21 -0.56
CA GLU A 169 -4.37 5.36 -0.47
C GLU A 169 -4.75 6.38 0.61
N GLY A 170 -4.11 7.57 0.59
CA GLY A 170 -4.52 8.73 1.39
C GLY A 170 -3.61 9.08 2.57
N GLY A 171 -2.31 8.82 2.44
CA GLY A 171 -1.29 9.29 3.39
C GLY A 171 -1.46 8.79 4.83
N TYR A 172 -2.19 7.67 5.02
CA TYR A 172 -2.60 7.13 6.32
C TYR A 172 -3.58 8.00 7.12
N GLY A 173 -4.04 9.13 6.55
CA GLY A 173 -4.94 10.09 7.19
C GLY A 173 -6.29 10.28 6.50
N LEU A 174 -6.41 9.90 5.24
CA LEU A 174 -7.67 9.95 4.47
C LEU A 174 -7.77 8.74 3.51
N GLY A 175 -8.83 8.69 2.71
CA GLY A 175 -9.13 7.60 1.78
C GLY A 175 -10.17 6.63 2.34
N ASP A 176 -10.64 5.72 1.47
CA ASP A 176 -11.60 4.69 1.87
C ASP A 176 -11.54 3.43 0.98
N GLY A 177 -12.13 2.35 1.49
CA GLY A 177 -12.23 1.05 0.84
C GLY A 177 -13.41 0.90 -0.12
N THR A 178 -13.92 1.99 -0.72
CA THR A 178 -15.09 1.94 -1.62
C THR A 178 -14.78 1.91 -3.11
N HIS A 179 -13.49 1.84 -3.48
CA HIS A 179 -13.03 1.65 -4.86
C HIS A 179 -13.84 0.57 -5.60
N ASP A 180 -14.30 0.91 -6.81
CA ASP A 180 -15.04 -0.01 -7.67
C ASP A 180 -14.05 -0.91 -8.44
N MET A 181 -14.16 -2.22 -8.22
CA MET A 181 -13.30 -3.22 -8.82
C MET A 181 -13.86 -3.75 -10.16
N THR A 182 -15.00 -3.23 -10.62
CA THR A 182 -15.71 -3.75 -11.78
C THR A 182 -14.87 -3.68 -13.06
N GLU A 183 -14.30 -2.52 -13.38
CA GLU A 183 -13.60 -2.33 -14.65
C GLU A 183 -12.31 -3.18 -14.75
N ILE A 184 -11.59 -3.38 -13.64
CA ILE A 184 -10.40 -4.22 -13.62
C ILE A 184 -10.75 -5.71 -13.75
N ILE A 185 -11.83 -6.17 -13.11
CA ILE A 185 -12.29 -7.57 -13.20
C ILE A 185 -12.73 -7.86 -14.65
N ASN A 186 -13.60 -7.01 -15.20
CA ASN A 186 -14.16 -7.20 -16.55
C ASN A 186 -13.08 -7.10 -17.63
N ALA A 187 -12.09 -6.22 -17.45
CA ALA A 187 -10.96 -6.12 -18.37
C ALA A 187 -10.09 -7.39 -18.40
N ASN A 188 -10.22 -8.28 -17.41
CA ASN A 188 -9.41 -9.49 -17.22
C ASN A 188 -10.18 -10.81 -17.34
N ASP A 189 -11.27 -10.78 -18.11
CA ASP A 189 -12.13 -11.95 -18.39
C ASP A 189 -12.65 -12.60 -17.10
N ASP A 190 -13.05 -11.79 -16.13
CA ASP A 190 -13.62 -12.25 -14.86
C ASP A 190 -12.67 -13.18 -14.09
N GLY A 191 -11.36 -12.96 -14.25
CA GLY A 191 -10.34 -13.92 -13.83
C GLY A 191 -9.93 -13.90 -12.35
N PHE A 192 -10.53 -13.04 -11.51
CA PHE A 192 -10.24 -12.94 -10.09
C PHE A 192 -11.40 -12.36 -9.27
N VAL A 193 -11.39 -12.61 -7.95
CA VAL A 193 -12.24 -11.95 -6.95
C VAL A 193 -11.47 -10.76 -6.39
N ALA A 194 -12.15 -9.65 -6.07
CA ALA A 194 -11.54 -8.49 -5.44
C ALA A 194 -12.15 -8.15 -4.08
N VAL A 195 -11.31 -7.70 -3.16
CA VAL A 195 -11.68 -7.23 -1.82
C VAL A 195 -11.11 -5.84 -1.61
N ALA A 196 -11.95 -4.89 -1.21
CA ALA A 196 -11.54 -3.55 -0.79
C ALA A 196 -12.00 -3.33 0.66
N PHE A 197 -11.19 -2.73 1.51
CA PHE A 197 -11.50 -2.63 2.94
C PHE A 197 -11.03 -1.33 3.57
N GLN A 198 -11.69 -0.95 4.66
CA GLN A 198 -11.35 0.18 5.50
C GLN A 198 -10.31 -0.20 6.55
N TYR A 199 -9.37 0.68 6.86
CA TYR A 199 -8.50 0.60 8.05
C TYR A 199 -8.48 1.94 8.77
N ARG A 200 -8.20 1.95 10.09
CA ARG A 200 -8.18 3.21 10.86
C ARG A 200 -7.11 4.19 10.36
N LEU A 201 -7.46 5.47 10.34
CA LEU A 201 -6.65 6.58 9.80
C LEU A 201 -6.32 7.62 10.89
N GLY A 202 -5.38 8.51 10.58
CA GLY A 202 -4.96 9.60 11.47
C GLY A 202 -4.54 9.10 12.86
N ALA A 203 -4.83 9.87 13.91
CA ALA A 203 -4.54 9.44 15.28
C ALA A 203 -5.28 8.15 15.68
N PHE A 204 -6.44 7.83 15.09
CA PHE A 204 -7.17 6.60 15.43
C PHE A 204 -6.43 5.33 15.00
N GLY A 205 -5.67 5.39 13.89
CA GLY A 205 -4.88 4.29 13.36
C GLY A 205 -3.40 4.31 13.78
N TRP A 206 -2.85 5.49 14.04
CA TRP A 206 -1.39 5.71 14.02
C TRP A 206 -0.87 6.58 15.18
N LEU A 207 -1.67 6.79 16.23
CA LEU A 207 -1.19 7.46 17.44
C LEU A 207 -0.11 6.61 18.11
N SER A 208 1.03 7.21 18.42
CA SER A 208 2.19 6.47 18.92
C SER A 208 2.88 7.19 20.08
N SER A 209 3.17 6.44 21.14
CA SER A 209 4.05 6.82 22.25
C SER A 209 4.38 5.59 23.08
N GLY A 210 5.29 5.74 24.05
CA GLY A 210 5.52 4.70 25.06
C GLY A 210 4.28 4.31 25.86
N GLU A 211 3.39 5.27 26.15
CA GLU A 211 2.14 5.00 26.87
C GLU A 211 1.14 4.23 26.00
N VAL A 212 0.98 4.62 24.73
CA VAL A 212 0.11 3.91 23.78
C VAL A 212 0.61 2.48 23.59
N LYS A 213 1.93 2.25 23.43
CA LYS A 213 2.51 0.91 23.31
C LYS A 213 2.19 0.01 24.50
N LYS A 214 2.23 0.56 25.72
CA LYS A 214 1.98 -0.19 26.96
C LYS A 214 0.51 -0.54 27.14
N ARG A 215 -0.40 0.33 26.67
CA ARG A 215 -1.85 0.26 26.99
C ARG A 215 -2.74 -0.11 25.79
N GLY A 216 -2.21 -0.07 24.58
CA GLY A 216 -2.91 -0.30 23.31
C GLY A 216 -1.94 -0.68 22.19
N ALA A 217 -2.15 -0.13 20.99
CA ALA A 217 -1.37 -0.42 19.79
C ALA A 217 -0.99 0.86 19.03
N VAL A 218 0.31 1.02 18.77
CA VAL A 218 0.89 2.20 18.07
C VAL A 218 0.74 2.19 16.55
N ASN A 219 0.42 1.02 15.98
CA ASN A 219 0.16 0.81 14.55
C ASN A 219 -1.23 0.14 14.38
N ALA A 220 -2.26 0.67 15.04
CA ALA A 220 -3.59 0.08 15.05
C ALA A 220 -4.16 -0.11 13.63
N GLY A 221 -3.95 0.86 12.72
CA GLY A 221 -4.33 0.77 11.31
C GLY A 221 -3.62 -0.36 10.55
N MET A 222 -2.33 -0.61 10.84
CA MET A 222 -1.61 -1.78 10.28
C MET A 222 -2.19 -3.10 10.80
N LEU A 223 -2.57 -3.16 12.08
CA LEU A 223 -3.20 -4.36 12.65
C LEU A 223 -4.59 -4.62 12.07
N ASP A 224 -5.33 -3.56 11.70
CA ASP A 224 -6.59 -3.66 10.94
C ASP A 224 -6.35 -4.34 9.58
N GLN A 225 -5.32 -3.93 8.85
CA GLN A 225 -4.92 -4.56 7.58
C GLN A 225 -4.55 -6.04 7.77
N VAL A 226 -3.75 -6.37 8.78
CA VAL A 226 -3.41 -7.77 9.11
C VAL A 226 -4.68 -8.60 9.38
N PHE A 227 -5.65 -8.02 10.09
CA PHE A 227 -6.90 -8.69 10.41
C PHE A 227 -7.82 -8.87 9.20
N ALA A 228 -7.88 -7.87 8.30
CA ALA A 228 -8.59 -7.98 7.03
C ALA A 228 -7.97 -9.06 6.13
N LEU A 229 -6.64 -9.15 6.06
CA LEU A 229 -5.96 -10.23 5.33
C LEU A 229 -6.26 -11.60 5.94
N ALA A 230 -6.28 -11.71 7.26
CA ALA A 230 -6.70 -12.94 7.93
C ALA A 230 -8.16 -13.30 7.62
N TRP A 231 -9.06 -12.30 7.60
CA TRP A 231 -10.45 -12.51 7.18
C TRP A 231 -10.53 -13.09 5.77
N VAL A 232 -9.75 -12.56 4.81
CA VAL A 232 -9.67 -13.10 3.45
C VAL A 232 -9.22 -14.57 3.49
N LYS A 233 -8.15 -14.88 4.22
CA LYS A 233 -7.64 -16.26 4.36
C LYS A 233 -8.65 -17.23 4.99
N LEU A 234 -9.57 -16.74 5.81
CA LEU A 234 -10.57 -17.56 6.49
C LEU A 234 -11.88 -17.71 5.69
N HIS A 235 -12.29 -16.68 4.96
CA HIS A 235 -13.66 -16.57 4.45
C HIS A 235 -13.79 -16.49 2.93
N ILE A 236 -12.75 -16.13 2.17
CA ILE A 236 -12.90 -15.76 0.76
C ILE A 236 -13.40 -16.89 -0.16
N ARG A 237 -13.22 -18.17 0.25
CA ARG A 237 -13.79 -19.33 -0.47
C ARG A 237 -15.30 -19.27 -0.61
N LYS A 238 -15.99 -18.65 0.36
CA LYS A 238 -17.45 -18.47 0.34
C LYS A 238 -17.92 -17.50 -0.74
N PHE A 239 -16.99 -16.77 -1.35
CA PHE A 239 -17.22 -15.82 -2.43
C PHE A 239 -16.59 -16.31 -3.75
N GLY A 240 -16.13 -17.56 -3.81
CA GLY A 240 -15.48 -18.13 -4.99
C GLY A 240 -14.00 -17.79 -5.16
N GLY A 241 -13.35 -17.21 -4.15
CA GLY A 241 -11.91 -16.91 -4.15
C GLY A 241 -11.05 -18.01 -3.53
N ASP A 242 -9.80 -18.12 -3.98
CA ASP A 242 -8.80 -19.07 -3.49
C ASP A 242 -7.86 -18.39 -2.46
N PRO A 243 -7.95 -18.75 -1.16
CA PRO A 243 -7.12 -18.14 -0.12
C PRO A 243 -5.64 -18.49 -0.25
N SER A 244 -5.26 -19.43 -1.11
CA SER A 244 -3.85 -19.77 -1.40
C SER A 244 -3.23 -18.93 -2.51
N ARG A 245 -4.03 -18.10 -3.20
CA ARG A 245 -3.61 -17.22 -4.30
C ARG A 245 -4.08 -15.79 -4.06
N VAL A 246 -3.48 -15.17 -3.05
CA VAL A 246 -3.82 -13.79 -2.63
C VAL A 246 -2.75 -12.82 -3.10
N THR A 247 -3.19 -11.75 -3.76
CA THR A 247 -2.40 -10.60 -4.18
C THR A 247 -2.85 -9.39 -3.38
N ILE A 248 -1.96 -8.79 -2.59
CA ILE A 248 -2.23 -7.49 -1.95
C ILE A 248 -1.81 -6.38 -2.92
N ALA A 249 -2.59 -5.32 -3.00
CA ALA A 249 -2.30 -4.17 -3.84
C ALA A 249 -2.61 -2.87 -3.10
N GLY A 250 -1.94 -1.79 -3.46
CA GLY A 250 -2.30 -0.46 -2.97
C GLY A 250 -1.56 0.65 -3.70
N GLU A 251 -2.15 1.84 -3.66
CA GLU A 251 -1.57 3.10 -4.17
C GLU A 251 -1.13 4.00 -3.00
N SER A 252 -0.07 4.79 -3.17
CA SER A 252 0.39 5.75 -2.16
C SER A 252 0.59 5.08 -0.78
N ALA A 253 -0.15 5.49 0.25
CA ALA A 253 -0.14 4.88 1.59
C ALA A 253 -0.54 3.38 1.57
N GLY A 254 -1.40 2.96 0.65
CA GLY A 254 -1.69 1.56 0.38
C GLY A 254 -0.49 0.83 -0.19
N GLY A 255 0.23 1.44 -1.14
CA GLY A 255 1.50 0.92 -1.68
C GLY A 255 2.59 0.86 -0.60
N GLY A 256 2.64 1.85 0.29
CA GLY A 256 3.46 1.86 1.51
C GLY A 256 3.06 0.75 2.48
N SER A 257 1.77 0.44 2.60
CA SER A 257 1.29 -0.70 3.39
C SER A 257 1.75 -2.05 2.83
N VAL A 258 1.70 -2.23 1.50
CA VAL A 258 2.29 -3.40 0.81
C VAL A 258 3.79 -3.50 1.10
N LEU A 259 4.49 -2.37 1.07
CA LEU A 259 5.90 -2.26 1.44
C LEU A 259 6.14 -2.73 2.88
N TYR A 260 5.37 -2.27 3.88
CA TYR A 260 5.52 -2.73 5.27
C TYR A 260 5.18 -4.21 5.46
N HIS A 261 4.13 -4.70 4.81
CA HIS A 261 3.79 -6.13 4.81
C HIS A 261 4.94 -6.99 4.25
N SER A 262 5.67 -6.49 3.25
CA SER A 262 6.82 -7.18 2.65
C SER A 262 7.98 -7.41 3.64
N ILE A 263 8.17 -6.53 4.63
CA ILE A 263 9.25 -6.62 5.62
C ILE A 263 8.77 -7.04 7.01
N ALA A 264 7.46 -7.18 7.19
CA ALA A 264 6.85 -7.49 8.48
C ALA A 264 7.44 -8.75 9.13
N LEU A 265 7.62 -8.70 10.44
CA LEU A 265 8.22 -9.76 11.26
C LEU A 265 9.61 -10.21 10.78
N ARG A 266 10.41 -9.31 10.20
CA ARG A 266 11.70 -9.62 9.56
C ARG A 266 11.55 -10.64 8.44
N SER A 267 10.51 -10.46 7.64
CA SER A 267 10.21 -11.29 6.47
C SER A 267 10.00 -12.78 6.81
N LYS A 268 9.35 -13.03 7.97
CA LYS A 268 9.04 -14.38 8.48
C LYS A 268 7.60 -14.82 8.25
N LEU A 269 6.74 -13.97 7.66
CA LEU A 269 5.39 -14.38 7.27
C LEU A 269 5.44 -15.34 6.06
N GLY A 270 6.46 -15.24 5.21
CA GLY A 270 6.53 -16.02 3.98
C GLY A 270 5.34 -15.67 3.09
N SER A 271 4.57 -16.68 2.67
CA SER A 271 3.35 -16.51 1.87
C SER A 271 2.05 -16.71 2.66
N LEU A 272 2.10 -16.68 4.00
CA LEU A 272 0.98 -17.09 4.85
C LEU A 272 -0.26 -16.20 4.64
N LEU A 273 -0.09 -14.88 4.60
CA LEU A 273 -1.21 -13.94 4.40
C LEU A 273 -1.44 -13.58 2.93
N TYR A 274 -0.38 -13.59 2.11
CA TYR A 274 -0.45 -13.28 0.69
C TYR A 274 0.73 -13.87 -0.07
N ASN A 275 0.59 -14.04 -1.37
CA ASN A 275 1.61 -14.60 -2.26
C ASN A 275 2.33 -13.52 -3.07
N GLN A 276 1.61 -12.46 -3.43
CA GLN A 276 2.04 -11.46 -4.42
C GLN A 276 1.68 -10.05 -3.94
N GLY A 277 2.49 -9.05 -4.30
CA GLY A 277 2.26 -7.65 -3.95
C GLY A 277 2.25 -6.74 -5.18
N ILE A 278 1.33 -5.78 -5.23
CA ILE A 278 1.35 -4.64 -6.16
C ILE A 278 1.51 -3.35 -5.34
N ALA A 279 2.59 -2.63 -5.51
CA ALA A 279 2.84 -1.36 -4.82
C ALA A 279 2.91 -0.21 -5.84
N ALA A 280 1.80 0.47 -6.08
CA ALA A 280 1.77 1.67 -6.90
C ALA A 280 2.17 2.87 -6.04
N SER A 281 3.19 3.61 -6.47
CA SER A 281 3.73 4.79 -5.79
C SER A 281 3.88 4.57 -4.27
N PRO A 282 4.70 3.62 -3.80
CA PRO A 282 4.75 3.26 -2.39
C PRO A 282 5.17 4.45 -1.52
N TYR A 283 4.23 4.98 -0.73
CA TYR A 283 4.45 6.16 0.11
C TYR A 283 5.31 5.82 1.33
N LEU A 284 6.59 6.16 1.26
CA LEU A 284 7.54 6.02 2.36
C LEU A 284 7.59 7.29 3.20
N VAL A 285 7.00 7.22 4.39
CA VAL A 285 7.07 8.28 5.40
C VAL A 285 8.31 8.12 6.28
N ALA A 286 8.66 9.16 7.03
CA ALA A 286 9.67 9.07 8.08
C ALA A 286 9.35 7.94 9.08
N GLN A 287 10.25 6.97 9.20
CA GLN A 287 10.16 5.77 10.02
C GLN A 287 10.82 5.97 11.38
N TYR A 288 10.07 6.62 12.27
CA TYR A 288 10.41 6.76 13.69
C TYR A 288 10.20 5.44 14.46
N LYS A 289 10.92 5.28 15.56
CA LYS A 289 10.54 4.34 16.62
C LYS A 289 9.32 4.89 17.34
N TYR A 290 8.44 4.00 17.80
CA TYR A 290 7.16 4.36 18.40
C TYR A 290 7.25 5.36 19.58
N ASP A 291 8.37 5.39 20.30
CA ASP A 291 8.64 6.25 21.44
C ASP A 291 9.71 7.32 21.17
N ASP A 292 10.08 7.55 19.91
CA ASP A 292 10.93 8.68 19.53
C ASP A 292 10.26 10.03 19.88
N THR A 293 11.06 11.09 19.91
CA THR A 293 10.62 12.44 20.28
C THR A 293 9.44 12.93 19.44
N VAL A 294 9.44 12.68 18.12
CA VAL A 294 8.39 13.16 17.20
C VAL A 294 7.02 12.51 17.45
N PRO A 295 6.86 11.17 17.42
CA PRO A 295 5.56 10.57 17.75
C PRO A 295 5.12 10.89 19.19
N THR A 296 6.06 10.91 20.14
CA THR A 296 5.76 11.22 21.55
C THR A 296 5.26 12.66 21.74
N SER A 297 5.87 13.66 21.09
CA SER A 297 5.41 15.04 21.18
C SER A 297 4.02 15.22 20.56
N ARG A 298 3.76 14.57 19.43
CA ARG A 298 2.45 14.57 18.77
C ARG A 298 1.38 13.89 19.61
N TYR A 299 1.71 12.83 20.35
CA TYR A 299 0.79 12.20 21.32
C TYR A 299 0.33 13.19 22.41
N TYR A 300 1.26 13.94 23.01
CA TYR A 300 0.89 14.93 24.03
C TYR A 300 0.18 16.15 23.44
N ALA A 301 0.56 16.59 22.24
CA ALA A 301 -0.15 17.66 21.53
C ALA A 301 -1.59 17.25 21.18
N PHE A 302 -1.78 16.00 20.75
CA PHE A 302 -3.09 15.42 20.49
C PHE A 302 -3.95 15.39 21.76
N SER A 303 -3.37 14.95 22.88
CA SER A 303 -4.05 14.99 24.17
C SER A 303 -4.47 16.42 24.56
N GLN A 304 -3.56 17.38 24.47
CA GLN A 304 -3.87 18.79 24.80
C GLN A 304 -4.96 19.36 23.88
N ALA A 305 -4.88 19.10 22.58
CA ALA A 305 -5.89 19.54 21.61
C ALA A 305 -7.26 18.90 21.85
N ALA A 306 -7.32 17.69 22.42
CA ALA A 306 -8.55 17.03 22.85
C ALA A 306 -9.08 17.51 24.22
N GLY A 307 -8.42 18.49 24.85
CA GLY A 307 -8.74 18.97 26.20
C GLY A 307 -8.46 17.91 27.28
N CYS A 308 -7.37 17.17 27.12
CA CYS A 308 -6.82 16.20 28.07
C CYS A 308 -5.47 16.68 28.63
N PRO A 309 -5.02 16.14 29.79
CA PRO A 309 -3.74 16.54 30.37
C PRO A 309 -2.56 16.07 29.51
N SER A 310 -1.39 16.67 29.71
CA SER A 310 -0.13 16.24 29.09
C SER A 310 0.76 15.40 30.01
N SER A 311 0.24 14.99 31.18
CA SER A 311 0.88 14.07 32.12
C SER A 311 -0.17 13.38 33.01
N GLY A 312 0.19 12.29 33.67
CA GLY A 312 -0.75 11.50 34.49
C GLY A 312 -1.65 10.61 33.63
N ASP A 313 -2.97 10.74 33.78
CA ASP A 313 -3.98 9.87 33.15
C ASP A 313 -4.30 10.27 31.69
N VAL A 314 -3.26 10.47 30.88
CA VAL A 314 -3.37 10.95 29.50
C VAL A 314 -4.17 9.97 28.64
N PHE A 315 -3.78 8.69 28.64
CA PHE A 315 -4.42 7.67 27.80
C PHE A 315 -5.89 7.44 28.17
N ASP A 316 -6.23 7.40 29.46
CA ASP A 316 -7.62 7.23 29.89
C ASP A 316 -8.48 8.43 29.51
N CYS A 317 -7.94 9.65 29.62
CA CYS A 317 -8.65 10.84 29.20
C CYS A 317 -8.97 10.80 27.69
N ILE A 318 -8.00 10.52 26.81
CA ILE A 318 -8.27 10.47 25.36
C ILE A 318 -9.22 9.33 24.98
N VAL A 319 -9.17 8.19 25.68
CA VAL A 319 -10.13 7.08 25.47
C VAL A 319 -11.56 7.47 25.91
N SER A 320 -11.71 8.42 26.83
CA SER A 320 -13.02 8.89 27.30
C SER A 320 -13.69 9.93 26.38
N LYS A 321 -12.94 10.55 25.45
CA LYS A 321 -13.47 11.61 24.58
C LYS A 321 -14.37 11.06 23.48
N ASP A 322 -15.26 11.90 22.97
CA ASP A 322 -16.05 11.61 21.78
C ASP A 322 -15.19 11.65 20.50
N THR A 323 -15.70 11.03 19.44
CA THR A 323 -15.01 10.90 18.15
C THR A 323 -14.68 12.27 17.54
N ASP A 324 -15.62 13.21 17.54
CA ASP A 324 -15.46 14.51 16.88
C ASP A 324 -14.35 15.33 17.55
N THR A 325 -14.31 15.35 18.88
CA THR A 325 -13.24 16.00 19.65
C THR A 325 -11.87 15.42 19.29
N LEU A 326 -11.74 14.09 19.25
CA LEU A 326 -10.48 13.45 18.89
C LEU A 326 -10.11 13.67 17.43
N GLN A 327 -11.08 13.67 16.52
CA GLN A 327 -10.82 13.91 15.11
C GLN A 327 -10.35 15.36 14.87
N GLN A 328 -10.98 16.33 15.53
CA GLN A 328 -10.54 17.74 15.50
C GLN A 328 -9.12 17.89 16.08
N ALA A 329 -8.80 17.18 17.17
CA ALA A 329 -7.44 17.16 17.73
C ALA A 329 -6.44 16.55 16.74
N SER A 330 -6.78 15.44 16.08
CA SER A 330 -5.94 14.80 15.06
C SER A 330 -5.67 15.75 13.88
N PHE A 331 -6.71 16.44 13.42
CA PHE A 331 -6.61 17.44 12.37
C PHE A 331 -5.72 18.62 12.81
N ALA A 332 -5.98 19.20 13.99
CA ALA A 332 -5.22 20.33 14.51
C ALA A 332 -3.71 20.02 14.66
N VAL A 333 -3.36 18.87 15.24
CA VAL A 333 -1.95 18.45 15.36
C VAL A 333 -1.30 18.30 13.99
N THR A 334 -2.01 17.72 13.02
CA THR A 334 -1.46 17.57 11.66
C THR A 334 -1.15 18.94 11.04
N GLN A 335 -2.12 19.87 11.06
CA GLN A 335 -1.96 21.20 10.47
C GLN A 335 -0.94 22.09 11.20
N GLN A 336 -0.71 21.88 12.50
CA GLN A 336 0.17 22.73 13.32
C GLN A 336 1.59 22.18 13.49
N GLN A 337 1.81 20.87 13.38
CA GLN A 337 3.08 20.22 13.75
C GLN A 337 3.65 19.30 12.65
N SER A 338 3.11 19.35 11.44
CA SER A 338 3.61 18.55 10.31
C SER A 338 4.10 19.46 9.19
N ALA A 339 5.15 19.00 8.50
CA ALA A 339 5.65 19.67 7.32
C ALA A 339 4.57 19.75 6.24
N TYR A 340 4.67 20.74 5.36
CA TYR A 340 3.76 20.91 4.24
C TYR A 340 3.58 19.59 3.46
N GLY A 341 2.34 19.25 3.10
CA GLY A 341 2.03 18.05 2.31
C GLY A 341 2.17 16.74 3.10
N THR A 342 2.39 16.76 4.42
CA THR A 342 2.55 15.55 5.23
C THR A 342 1.46 15.40 6.29
N TRP A 343 1.35 14.18 6.85
CA TRP A 343 0.40 13.84 7.91
C TRP A 343 1.08 13.76 9.28
N GLY A 344 0.32 14.08 10.33
CA GLY A 344 0.82 14.05 11.70
C GLY A 344 1.01 12.64 12.27
N PHE A 345 0.28 11.65 11.74
CA PHE A 345 0.27 10.30 12.29
C PHE A 345 0.47 9.30 11.15
N GLY A 346 1.37 8.34 11.35
CA GLY A 346 1.70 7.33 10.35
C GLY A 346 2.46 6.15 10.96
N PRO A 347 2.83 5.15 10.14
CA PRO A 347 3.49 3.93 10.61
C PRO A 347 4.80 4.20 11.36
N VAL A 348 4.99 3.51 12.48
CA VAL A 348 6.22 3.54 13.29
C VAL A 348 6.85 2.15 13.38
N THR A 349 8.15 2.08 13.68
CA THR A 349 8.77 0.82 14.10
C THR A 349 8.29 0.48 15.52
N ASP A 350 7.55 -0.61 15.64
CA ASP A 350 6.86 -1.03 16.88
C ASP A 350 7.50 -2.26 17.53
N GLN A 351 8.53 -2.82 16.91
CA GLN A 351 9.21 -4.05 17.34
C GLN A 351 8.27 -5.26 17.50
N ALA A 352 7.08 -5.21 16.90
CA ALA A 352 6.05 -6.22 16.97
C ALA A 352 5.65 -6.72 15.58
N TYR A 353 5.38 -5.81 14.65
CA TYR A 353 5.10 -6.09 13.25
C TYR A 353 6.15 -5.44 12.34
N ILE A 354 6.40 -4.14 12.53
CA ILE A 354 7.43 -3.36 11.82
C ILE A 354 8.67 -3.27 12.73
N MET A 355 9.67 -4.07 12.41
CA MET A 355 10.79 -4.34 13.32
C MET A 355 11.88 -3.28 13.26
N ASN A 356 12.25 -2.88 12.04
CA ASN A 356 13.29 -1.91 11.75
C ASN A 356 12.84 -1.05 10.57
N ARG A 357 13.60 -0.01 10.27
CA ARG A 357 13.40 0.83 9.10
C ARG A 357 13.44 0.01 7.79
N PRO A 358 12.54 0.26 6.82
CA PRO A 358 12.58 -0.28 5.46
C PRO A 358 13.96 -0.26 4.81
N SER A 359 14.68 0.87 4.84
CA SER A 359 16.03 1.00 4.26
C SER A 359 17.01 -0.07 4.78
N GLN A 360 16.98 -0.33 6.09
CA GLN A 360 17.81 -1.35 6.74
C GLN A 360 17.38 -2.77 6.40
N GLN A 361 16.08 -3.01 6.19
CA GLN A 361 15.54 -4.35 5.92
C GLN A 361 15.68 -4.75 4.44
N PHE A 362 15.56 -3.81 3.50
CA PHE A 362 15.74 -4.12 2.07
C PHE A 362 17.15 -4.57 1.72
N ALA A 363 18.16 -4.05 2.42
CA ALA A 363 19.54 -4.50 2.29
C ALA A 363 19.70 -6.02 2.56
N ALA A 364 18.84 -6.61 3.39
CA ALA A 364 18.86 -8.04 3.68
C ALA A 364 18.32 -8.91 2.54
N ARG A 365 17.65 -8.33 1.53
CA ARG A 365 17.01 -9.05 0.40
C ARG A 365 16.11 -10.21 0.85
N ARG A 366 15.35 -9.96 1.91
CA ARG A 366 14.36 -10.90 2.46
C ARG A 366 13.01 -10.21 2.48
N THR A 367 12.03 -10.84 1.86
CA THR A 367 10.66 -10.29 1.78
C THR A 367 9.61 -11.37 2.03
N ASN A 368 8.44 -10.95 2.47
CA ASN A 368 7.22 -11.74 2.50
C ASN A 368 6.56 -11.69 1.12
N GLY A 369 5.85 -12.75 0.71
CA GLY A 369 5.43 -12.91 -0.67
C GLY A 369 6.60 -13.20 -1.62
N GLN A 370 6.30 -13.66 -2.83
CA GLN A 370 7.29 -14.18 -3.79
C GLN A 370 7.35 -13.37 -5.10
N ARG A 371 6.36 -12.52 -5.34
CA ARG A 371 6.22 -11.72 -6.56
C ARG A 371 5.86 -10.29 -6.19
N LEU A 372 6.48 -9.34 -6.86
CA LEU A 372 6.19 -7.92 -6.72
C LEU A 372 5.99 -7.26 -8.10
N LEU A 373 4.92 -6.50 -8.25
CA LEU A 373 4.81 -5.46 -9.26
C LEU A 373 4.87 -4.13 -8.51
N VAL A 374 5.75 -3.23 -8.89
CA VAL A 374 5.87 -1.92 -8.23
C VAL A 374 5.96 -0.84 -9.28
N GLY A 375 5.41 0.33 -9.02
CA GLY A 375 5.54 1.44 -9.95
C GLY A 375 5.49 2.79 -9.26
N HIS A 376 5.68 3.82 -10.05
CA HIS A 376 5.51 5.21 -9.64
C HIS A 376 5.10 6.07 -10.84
N ASN A 377 4.56 7.25 -10.56
CA ASN A 377 4.20 8.20 -11.59
C ASN A 377 5.42 9.09 -11.89
N ALA A 378 5.48 9.68 -13.09
CA ALA A 378 6.63 10.49 -13.49
C ALA A 378 6.73 11.79 -12.67
N ASN A 379 5.59 12.38 -12.25
CA ASN A 379 5.50 13.69 -11.61
C ASN A 379 4.81 13.67 -10.22
N GLU A 380 5.34 12.88 -9.28
CA GLU A 380 4.74 12.65 -7.96
C GLU A 380 4.69 13.90 -7.06
N GLY A 381 5.70 14.77 -7.14
CA GLY A 381 6.02 15.73 -6.07
C GLY A 381 5.10 16.94 -5.97
N GLY A 382 4.34 17.26 -7.03
CA GLY A 382 3.60 18.53 -7.15
C GLY A 382 2.68 18.87 -5.99
N LEU A 383 2.04 17.86 -5.39
CA LEU A 383 1.08 18.02 -4.29
C LEU A 383 1.75 18.30 -2.93
N PHE A 384 3.02 17.92 -2.78
CA PHE A 384 3.63 17.69 -1.47
C PHE A 384 4.73 18.68 -1.08
N VAL A 385 5.08 19.58 -1.98
CA VAL A 385 6.17 20.55 -1.77
C VAL A 385 5.56 21.95 -1.71
N PRO A 386 5.95 22.77 -0.71
CA PRO A 386 5.47 24.15 -0.62
C PRO A 386 6.02 24.99 -1.78
N PRO A 387 5.55 26.23 -1.94
CA PRO A 387 6.18 27.19 -2.84
C PRO A 387 7.67 27.40 -2.48
N LEU A 388 8.57 27.23 -3.47
CA LEU A 388 10.02 27.38 -3.35
C LEU A 388 10.55 28.29 -4.46
N THR A 389 11.25 29.36 -4.08
CA THR A 389 11.74 30.38 -5.03
C THR A 389 13.26 30.37 -5.16
N THR A 390 13.97 30.20 -4.05
CA THR A 390 15.43 30.30 -3.99
C THR A 390 16.08 28.97 -3.59
N THR A 391 17.39 28.83 -3.81
CA THR A 391 18.16 27.68 -3.29
C THR A 391 18.12 27.63 -1.77
N ALA A 392 18.07 28.78 -1.09
CA ALA A 392 17.96 28.84 0.36
C ALA A 392 16.58 28.32 0.82
N ASP A 393 15.50 28.72 0.16
CA ASP A 393 14.14 28.21 0.45
C ASP A 393 14.11 26.67 0.35
N LEU A 394 14.71 26.12 -0.72
CA LEU A 394 14.79 24.68 -0.92
C LEU A 394 15.62 23.99 0.16
N ALA A 395 16.82 24.51 0.48
CA ALA A 395 17.68 23.94 1.52
C ALA A 395 17.01 23.98 2.89
N ASP A 396 16.34 25.08 3.23
CA ASP A 396 15.60 25.24 4.48
C ASP A 396 14.42 24.27 4.56
N TRP A 397 13.65 24.10 3.47
CA TRP A 397 12.57 23.12 3.42
C TRP A 397 13.09 21.68 3.54
N LEU A 398 14.21 21.34 2.89
CA LEU A 398 14.85 20.04 3.05
C LEU A 398 15.28 19.80 4.49
N GLN A 399 15.95 20.77 5.13
CA GLN A 399 16.44 20.65 6.49
C GLN A 399 15.32 20.63 7.54
N THR A 400 14.23 21.37 7.35
CA THR A 400 13.20 21.55 8.39
C THR A 400 11.97 20.67 8.18
N GLY A 401 11.64 20.36 6.92
CA GLY A 401 10.45 19.63 6.55
C GLY A 401 10.70 18.18 6.18
N GLN A 402 11.64 17.94 5.25
CA GLN A 402 11.80 16.63 4.61
C GLN A 402 12.83 15.74 5.32
N PHE A 403 13.97 16.31 5.70
CA PHE A 403 15.17 15.61 6.14
C PHE A 403 15.78 16.25 7.41
N PRO A 404 15.05 16.26 8.53
CA PRO A 404 15.46 16.97 9.76
C PRO A 404 16.78 16.52 10.37
N ASN A 405 17.23 15.32 10.03
CA ASN A 405 18.42 14.69 10.59
C ASN A 405 19.64 14.75 9.66
N LEU A 406 19.51 15.28 8.42
CA LEU A 406 20.66 15.49 7.56
C LEU A 406 21.50 16.66 8.07
N THR A 407 22.82 16.52 7.95
CA THR A 407 23.78 17.62 8.14
C THR A 407 23.77 18.57 6.93
N PRO A 408 24.27 19.81 7.07
CA PRO A 408 24.38 20.73 5.94
C PRO A 408 25.14 20.15 4.74
N LEU A 409 26.19 19.37 4.96
CA LEU A 409 26.95 18.70 3.89
C LEU A 409 26.14 17.61 3.18
N GLU A 410 25.31 16.87 3.92
CA GLU A 410 24.42 15.87 3.32
C GLU A 410 23.28 16.55 2.53
N ILE A 411 22.77 17.69 2.99
CA ILE A 411 21.83 18.53 2.23
C ILE A 411 22.49 19.00 0.92
N GLU A 412 23.73 19.52 0.98
CA GLU A 412 24.50 19.87 -0.21
C GLU A 412 24.69 18.66 -1.15
N THR A 413 24.86 17.46 -0.60
CA THR A 413 24.95 16.21 -1.38
C THR A 413 23.65 15.90 -2.12
N VAL A 414 22.50 16.03 -1.46
CA VAL A 414 21.17 15.87 -2.09
C VAL A 414 20.95 16.90 -3.19
N LEU A 415 21.32 18.16 -2.92
CA LEU A 415 21.25 19.24 -3.89
C LEU A 415 22.18 18.98 -5.08
N ALA A 416 23.43 18.58 -4.86
CA ALA A 416 24.39 18.29 -5.92
C ALA A 416 23.95 17.09 -6.80
N ALA A 417 23.29 16.09 -6.21
CA ALA A 417 22.69 14.98 -6.96
C ALA A 417 21.52 15.43 -7.85
N ASN A 418 20.89 16.56 -7.53
CA ASN A 418 19.78 17.15 -8.26
C ASN A 418 20.13 18.58 -8.72
N PRO A 419 21.08 18.79 -9.65
CA PRO A 419 21.57 20.13 -9.98
C PRO A 419 20.49 21.00 -10.64
N ASN A 420 20.55 22.31 -10.41
CA ASN A 420 19.67 23.32 -11.06
C ASN A 420 20.44 24.14 -12.12
N ASP A 421 21.62 23.66 -12.48
CA ASP A 421 22.70 24.46 -13.05
C ASP A 421 22.69 24.29 -14.57
N MET A 422 21.57 24.62 -15.24
CA MET A 422 21.49 24.54 -16.70
C MET A 422 20.92 25.83 -17.28
N PRO A 423 21.49 26.35 -18.39
CA PRO A 423 21.09 27.64 -18.92
C PRO A 423 19.62 27.64 -19.33
N THR A 424 18.90 28.69 -18.94
CA THR A 424 17.46 28.87 -19.12
C THR A 424 17.02 29.04 -20.58
N THR A 425 17.92 28.94 -21.56
CA THR A 425 17.58 29.08 -22.98
C THR A 425 18.50 28.27 -23.90
N THR A 426 17.90 27.43 -24.76
CA THR A 426 18.37 27.10 -26.12
C THR A 426 19.60 26.21 -26.38
N ASP A 427 20.12 25.43 -25.43
CA ASP A 427 21.19 24.45 -25.75
C ASP A 427 20.65 23.00 -25.94
N PRO A 428 20.41 22.54 -27.18
CA PRO A 428 20.05 21.16 -27.48
C PRO A 428 21.18 20.15 -27.18
N SER A 429 22.39 20.59 -26.81
CA SER A 429 23.50 19.75 -26.36
C SER A 429 23.60 19.59 -24.83
N SER A 430 22.64 20.15 -24.08
CA SER A 430 22.49 19.99 -22.63
C SER A 430 22.57 18.52 -22.17
N SER A 431 23.54 18.21 -21.30
CA SER A 431 23.74 16.88 -20.67
C SER A 431 23.03 16.72 -19.31
N GLY A 432 22.17 17.66 -18.93
CA GLY A 432 21.46 17.62 -17.65
C GLY A 432 20.42 16.49 -17.58
N PRO A 433 19.92 16.13 -16.37
CA PRO A 433 18.97 15.04 -16.23
C PRO A 433 17.71 15.35 -17.02
N LEU A 434 17.29 14.52 -17.98
CA LEU A 434 16.04 14.71 -18.74
C LEU A 434 14.86 14.15 -17.92
N PHE A 435 13.62 14.64 -18.05
CA PHE A 435 12.45 14.02 -17.40
C PHE A 435 11.31 13.86 -18.41
N GLU A 436 10.55 12.76 -18.33
CA GLU A 436 9.39 12.57 -19.20
C GLU A 436 8.16 13.20 -18.56
N THR A 437 8.01 14.53 -18.65
CA THR A 437 7.05 15.23 -17.76
C THR A 437 6.06 16.19 -18.39
N ASP A 438 6.15 16.56 -19.67
CA ASP A 438 5.10 17.38 -20.28
C ASP A 438 4.35 16.71 -21.44
N GLY A 439 5.00 15.86 -22.23
CA GLY A 439 4.41 15.39 -23.48
C GLY A 439 4.13 16.50 -24.50
N VAL A 440 4.63 17.72 -24.25
CA VAL A 440 4.39 18.93 -25.07
C VAL A 440 5.70 19.44 -25.68
N SER A 441 6.83 19.36 -24.97
CA SER A 441 8.11 19.84 -25.48
C SER A 441 8.83 18.75 -26.28
N GLY A 442 9.20 19.09 -27.52
CA GLY A 442 10.23 18.34 -28.25
C GLY A 442 11.61 18.86 -27.87
N GLY A 443 12.56 17.99 -27.53
CA GLY A 443 13.97 18.35 -27.33
C GLY A 443 14.62 17.83 -26.03
N ASN A 444 15.92 18.08 -25.87
CA ASN A 444 16.76 17.70 -24.73
C ASN A 444 16.56 18.64 -23.51
N TRP A 445 15.32 18.73 -23.01
CA TRP A 445 14.99 19.57 -21.84
C TRP A 445 15.25 18.84 -20.52
N THR A 446 15.70 19.56 -19.50
CA THR A 446 16.09 18.95 -18.21
C THR A 446 14.94 18.89 -17.21
N ALA A 447 15.01 17.94 -16.28
CA ALA A 447 14.25 17.71 -15.06
C ALA A 447 13.60 18.92 -14.41
N VAL A 448 14.36 20.01 -14.37
CA VAL A 448 14.05 21.26 -13.67
C VAL A 448 13.33 22.27 -14.58
N HIS A 449 13.23 21.98 -15.88
CA HIS A 449 12.66 22.85 -16.92
C HIS A 449 11.59 22.18 -17.81
N VAL A 450 11.37 20.86 -17.73
CA VAL A 450 10.38 20.12 -18.59
C VAL A 450 8.98 20.01 -17.95
N SER A 451 8.80 20.44 -16.70
CA SER A 451 7.50 20.24 -16.04
C SER A 451 6.48 21.31 -16.43
N GLN A 452 5.26 20.86 -16.71
CA GLN A 452 4.12 21.76 -16.95
C GLN A 452 3.69 22.52 -15.71
N THR A 453 4.10 22.08 -14.52
CA THR A 453 3.61 22.62 -13.25
C THR A 453 4.59 23.54 -12.56
N ALA A 454 5.89 23.45 -12.87
CA ALA A 454 6.93 24.28 -12.27
C ALA A 454 8.24 24.26 -13.08
N ASN A 455 9.12 25.21 -12.77
CA ASN A 455 10.51 25.19 -13.22
C ASN A 455 11.47 25.61 -12.09
N GLY A 456 12.78 25.48 -12.32
CA GLY A 456 13.83 25.91 -11.39
C GLY A 456 13.75 25.18 -10.03
N GLN A 457 13.86 25.94 -8.93
CA GLN A 457 13.91 25.38 -7.57
C GLN A 457 12.61 24.68 -7.17
N GLN A 458 11.47 25.17 -7.65
CA GLN A 458 10.19 24.50 -7.37
C GLN A 458 10.14 23.10 -7.97
N GLN A 459 10.53 22.97 -9.25
CA GLN A 459 10.55 21.66 -9.90
C GLN A 459 11.63 20.75 -9.30
N ARG A 460 12.78 21.32 -8.93
CA ARG A 460 13.82 20.58 -8.19
C ARG A 460 13.29 20.01 -6.87
N GLY A 461 12.52 20.80 -6.11
CA GLY A 461 11.84 20.33 -4.91
C GLY A 461 10.86 19.19 -5.20
N TYR A 462 10.04 19.31 -6.25
CA TYR A 462 9.14 18.23 -6.68
C TYR A 462 9.89 16.94 -7.01
N ASN A 463 11.01 17.03 -7.74
CA ASN A 463 11.81 15.86 -8.11
C ASN A 463 12.44 15.20 -6.87
N ILE A 464 13.03 15.99 -5.97
CA ILE A 464 13.62 15.48 -4.72
C ILE A 464 12.57 14.76 -3.87
N TYR A 465 11.38 15.35 -3.71
CA TYR A 465 10.28 14.70 -2.99
C TYR A 465 9.84 13.41 -3.68
N ALA A 466 9.57 13.48 -4.99
CA ALA A 466 9.12 12.34 -5.79
C ALA A 466 10.07 11.14 -5.69
N GLU A 467 11.37 11.41 -5.76
CA GLU A 467 12.40 10.39 -5.64
C GLU A 467 12.45 9.79 -4.25
N ALA A 468 12.60 10.64 -3.24
CA ALA A 468 12.85 10.19 -1.88
C ALA A 468 11.63 9.47 -1.26
N THR A 469 10.41 9.85 -1.68
CA THR A 469 9.16 9.38 -1.08
C THR A 469 8.46 8.27 -1.87
N PHE A 470 8.67 8.17 -3.19
CA PHE A 470 7.94 7.20 -4.03
C PHE A 470 8.84 6.38 -4.96
N ALA A 471 9.60 7.04 -5.84
CA ALA A 471 10.33 6.34 -6.91
C ALA A 471 11.51 5.52 -6.39
N CYS A 472 12.31 6.07 -5.47
CA CYS A 472 13.42 5.31 -4.87
C CYS A 472 12.93 4.18 -3.95
N PRO A 473 11.90 4.38 -3.10
CA PRO A 473 11.25 3.28 -2.40
C PRO A 473 10.76 2.17 -3.33
N ALA A 474 10.21 2.51 -4.50
CA ALA A 474 9.83 1.52 -5.51
C ALA A 474 11.04 0.70 -6.01
N TYR A 475 12.16 1.37 -6.32
CA TYR A 475 13.39 0.69 -6.76
C TYR A 475 13.99 -0.18 -5.66
N TRP A 476 14.08 0.31 -4.42
CA TRP A 476 14.62 -0.44 -3.30
C TRP A 476 13.77 -1.68 -2.98
N LEU A 477 12.44 -1.54 -3.03
CA LEU A 477 11.52 -2.65 -2.84
C LEU A 477 11.68 -3.68 -3.97
N ALA A 478 11.76 -3.26 -5.23
CA ALA A 478 12.04 -4.15 -6.36
C ALA A 478 13.36 -4.90 -6.19
N SER A 479 14.41 -4.19 -5.78
CA SER A 479 15.73 -4.75 -5.52
C SER A 479 15.72 -5.80 -4.40
N ALA A 480 14.91 -5.61 -3.35
CA ALA A 480 14.76 -6.58 -2.26
C ALA A 480 14.12 -7.91 -2.71
N TYR A 481 13.32 -7.89 -3.78
CA TYR A 481 12.74 -9.08 -4.42
C TYR A 481 13.61 -9.63 -5.57
N SER A 482 14.78 -9.05 -5.86
CA SER A 482 15.65 -9.49 -6.97
C SER A 482 16.78 -10.41 -6.51
N GLU A 483 17.16 -11.37 -7.36
CA GLU A 483 18.23 -12.35 -7.09
C GLU A 483 19.56 -11.67 -6.68
N SER A 484 20.23 -12.26 -5.69
CA SER A 484 21.55 -11.78 -5.25
C SER A 484 22.62 -12.08 -6.32
N PRO A 485 23.55 -11.14 -6.59
CA PRO A 485 24.64 -11.32 -7.56
C PRO A 485 25.57 -12.52 -7.32
N SER A 486 25.53 -13.17 -6.14
CA SER A 486 26.37 -14.34 -5.83
C SER A 486 25.79 -15.69 -6.27
N SER A 487 24.55 -15.73 -6.76
CA SER A 487 23.88 -16.98 -7.14
C SER A 487 24.24 -17.51 -8.54
N SER A 488 25.01 -16.75 -9.33
CA SER A 488 25.50 -17.17 -10.65
C SER A 488 26.82 -17.96 -10.62
N GLY A 489 27.23 -18.48 -9.45
CA GLY A 489 28.51 -19.19 -9.29
C GLY A 489 28.37 -20.49 -8.48
N ASN A 490 28.45 -21.62 -9.19
CA ASN A 490 28.80 -22.95 -8.67
C ASN A 490 27.90 -23.56 -7.57
N SER A 491 26.74 -24.09 -7.96
CA SER A 491 25.92 -24.96 -7.11
C SER A 491 26.53 -26.36 -6.99
N ASN A 492 27.39 -26.59 -6.00
CA ASN A 492 27.90 -27.92 -5.67
C ASN A 492 27.90 -28.22 -4.16
N THR A 493 26.93 -27.70 -3.41
CA THR A 493 26.72 -28.06 -2.00
C THR A 493 25.31 -28.62 -1.78
N LYS A 494 25.23 -29.95 -1.65
CA LYS A 494 24.01 -30.76 -1.46
C LYS A 494 23.29 -30.58 -0.10
N HIS A 495 23.49 -29.48 0.63
CA HIS A 495 22.92 -29.29 1.98
C HIS A 495 21.89 -28.16 2.14
N GLN A 496 21.41 -27.53 1.07
CA GLN A 496 20.31 -26.54 1.11
C GLN A 496 18.98 -27.08 0.53
N GLN A 497 18.61 -28.32 0.81
CA GLN A 497 17.42 -28.97 0.21
C GLN A 497 16.12 -28.86 1.02
N HIS A 498 16.00 -27.92 1.96
CA HIS A 498 14.71 -27.61 2.60
C HIS A 498 14.43 -26.10 2.66
N GLN A 499 14.12 -25.53 1.50
CA GLN A 499 13.15 -24.45 1.24
C GLN A 499 13.42 -23.87 -0.15
N GLN A 500 12.92 -24.54 -1.19
CA GLN A 500 12.73 -23.88 -2.49
C GLN A 500 11.60 -22.85 -2.34
N GLN A 501 11.89 -21.69 -1.75
CA GLN A 501 11.20 -20.48 -2.16
C GLN A 501 11.54 -20.28 -3.63
N SER A 502 10.55 -20.28 -4.52
CA SER A 502 10.77 -19.82 -5.90
C SER A 502 11.50 -18.48 -5.80
N ALA A 503 12.63 -18.31 -6.51
CA ALA A 503 13.40 -17.07 -6.47
C ALA A 503 12.42 -15.89 -6.57
N ALA A 504 12.42 -15.03 -5.56
CA ALA A 504 11.57 -13.85 -5.55
C ALA A 504 11.81 -13.06 -6.85
N LYS A 505 10.77 -12.42 -7.37
CA LYS A 505 10.87 -11.62 -8.60
C LYS A 505 10.07 -10.34 -8.47
N ALA A 506 10.62 -9.27 -9.02
CA ALA A 506 9.94 -7.99 -9.14
C ALA A 506 9.87 -7.54 -10.60
N TRP A 507 8.88 -6.71 -10.90
CA TRP A 507 8.79 -5.91 -12.12
C TRP A 507 8.50 -4.47 -11.72
N VAL A 508 9.09 -3.53 -12.46
CA VAL A 508 8.92 -2.10 -12.22
C VAL A 508 8.22 -1.46 -13.42
N TYR A 509 7.26 -0.58 -13.18
CA TYR A 509 6.69 0.30 -14.20
C TYR A 509 6.79 1.79 -13.80
N GLN A 510 6.87 2.67 -14.77
CA GLN A 510 6.63 4.11 -14.58
C GLN A 510 5.35 4.48 -15.35
N TYR A 511 4.45 5.21 -14.72
CA TYR A 511 3.32 5.83 -15.41
C TYR A 511 3.71 7.25 -15.85
N SER A 512 3.67 7.49 -17.17
CA SER A 512 4.17 8.74 -17.79
C SER A 512 3.12 9.42 -18.67
N VAL A 513 1.86 8.96 -18.67
CA VAL A 513 0.79 9.62 -19.42
C VAL A 513 0.63 11.06 -18.91
N PRO A 514 0.80 12.09 -19.77
CA PRO A 514 0.85 13.47 -19.31
C PRO A 514 -0.42 13.89 -18.57
N PHE A 515 -0.34 14.55 -17.41
CA PHE A 515 0.88 15.07 -16.76
C PHE A 515 1.47 14.17 -15.65
N ALA A 516 0.96 12.93 -15.52
CA ALA A 516 1.48 11.88 -14.65
C ALA A 516 1.73 12.30 -13.18
N SER A 517 0.78 13.02 -12.56
CA SER A 517 0.86 13.31 -11.12
C SER A 517 0.68 12.08 -10.25
N HIS A 518 1.02 12.21 -8.98
CA HIS A 518 0.60 11.27 -7.95
C HIS A 518 -0.89 10.89 -8.06
N GLY A 519 -1.20 9.59 -7.99
CA GLY A 519 -2.53 9.02 -8.14
C GLY A 519 -3.14 9.05 -9.55
N ALA A 520 -2.49 9.65 -10.56
CA ALA A 520 -3.04 9.73 -11.93
C ALA A 520 -3.21 8.37 -12.61
N ASP A 521 -2.48 7.35 -12.15
CA ASP A 521 -2.51 5.98 -12.66
C ASP A 521 -3.71 5.18 -12.15
N VAL A 522 -4.38 5.60 -11.06
CA VAL A 522 -5.57 4.94 -10.47
C VAL A 522 -6.69 4.76 -11.48
N ALA A 523 -7.03 5.83 -12.23
CA ALA A 523 -8.03 5.78 -13.30
C ALA A 523 -7.67 4.77 -14.40
N GLY A 524 -6.36 4.50 -14.59
CA GLY A 524 -5.88 3.52 -15.54
C GLY A 524 -6.31 2.10 -15.20
N TYR A 525 -6.25 1.70 -13.92
CA TYR A 525 -6.61 0.35 -13.49
C TYR A 525 -8.02 0.20 -12.89
N PHE A 526 -8.55 1.15 -12.12
CA PHE A 526 -9.92 1.05 -11.58
C PHE A 526 -10.97 1.86 -12.33
N GLY A 527 -10.54 2.87 -13.09
CA GLY A 527 -11.46 3.71 -13.85
C GLY A 527 -12.24 4.73 -13.00
N PRO A 528 -13.14 5.49 -13.66
CA PRO A 528 -13.29 5.56 -15.11
C PRO A 528 -12.04 6.17 -15.77
N ALA A 529 -11.72 5.73 -16.99
CA ALA A 529 -10.57 6.26 -17.73
C ALA A 529 -10.72 7.77 -18.01
N THR A 530 -9.65 8.53 -17.84
CA THR A 530 -9.62 9.98 -18.14
C THR A 530 -9.47 10.24 -19.64
N PRO A 531 -9.73 11.47 -20.14
CA PRO A 531 -9.68 11.76 -21.59
C PRO A 531 -8.31 11.48 -22.25
N ASN A 532 -7.23 11.55 -21.48
CA ASN A 532 -5.86 11.21 -21.89
C ASN A 532 -5.49 9.73 -21.76
N GLN A 533 -6.40 8.88 -21.28
CA GLN A 533 -6.25 7.43 -21.18
C GLN A 533 -7.16 6.76 -22.22
N PRO A 534 -6.70 6.55 -23.48
CA PRO A 534 -7.53 5.91 -24.48
C PRO A 534 -7.91 4.48 -24.04
N ALA A 535 -9.04 3.97 -24.55
CA ALA A 535 -9.54 2.65 -24.14
C ALA A 535 -8.51 1.51 -24.30
N GLY A 536 -7.62 1.60 -25.30
CA GLY A 536 -6.50 0.67 -25.48
C GLY A 536 -5.44 0.77 -24.37
N PHE A 537 -5.14 1.97 -23.89
CA PHE A 537 -4.24 2.17 -22.76
C PHE A 537 -4.82 1.56 -21.49
N ALA A 538 -6.07 1.94 -21.14
CA ALA A 538 -6.74 1.47 -19.93
C ALA A 538 -6.86 -0.07 -19.93
N ARG A 539 -7.24 -0.66 -21.06
CA ARG A 539 -7.27 -2.12 -21.23
C ARG A 539 -5.91 -2.74 -21.00
N ALA A 540 -4.86 -2.22 -21.63
CA ALA A 540 -3.52 -2.78 -21.50
C ALA A 540 -2.99 -2.70 -20.06
N PHE A 541 -3.20 -1.57 -19.38
CA PHE A 541 -2.76 -1.41 -18.00
C PHE A 541 -3.51 -2.31 -17.02
N ARG A 542 -4.84 -2.47 -17.20
CA ARG A 542 -5.64 -3.43 -16.43
C ARG A 542 -5.20 -4.87 -16.68
N ARG A 543 -4.80 -5.21 -17.91
CA ARG A 543 -4.27 -6.54 -18.26
C ARG A 543 -2.91 -6.80 -17.61
N ILE A 544 -2.04 -5.80 -17.52
CA ILE A 544 -0.78 -5.88 -16.79
C ILE A 544 -1.02 -6.24 -15.32
N TRP A 545 -1.91 -5.50 -14.64
CA TRP A 545 -2.26 -5.79 -13.25
C TRP A 545 -2.95 -7.16 -13.11
N GLY A 546 -3.92 -7.48 -13.96
CA GLY A 546 -4.65 -8.73 -13.88
C GLY A 546 -3.83 -9.97 -14.23
N ASP A 547 -2.86 -9.88 -15.13
CA ASP A 547 -1.90 -10.95 -15.37
C ASP A 547 -1.00 -11.19 -14.17
N PHE A 548 -0.56 -10.12 -13.52
CA PHE A 548 0.18 -10.25 -12.28
C PHE A 548 -0.68 -10.90 -11.17
N ILE A 549 -1.93 -10.47 -11.01
CA ILE A 549 -2.85 -11.05 -10.01
C ILE A 549 -3.05 -12.55 -10.27
N ARG A 550 -3.25 -12.95 -11.53
CA ARG A 550 -3.60 -14.33 -11.91
C ARG A 550 -2.39 -15.26 -11.97
N PHE A 551 -1.23 -14.75 -12.39
CA PHE A 551 -0.08 -15.58 -12.79
C PHE A 551 1.24 -15.18 -12.12
N GLY A 552 1.30 -14.03 -11.45
CA GLY A 552 2.52 -13.50 -10.86
C GLY A 552 3.57 -13.04 -11.84
N ASP A 553 3.12 -12.73 -13.06
CA ASP A 553 3.94 -12.23 -14.15
C ASP A 553 3.11 -11.22 -14.95
N PRO A 554 3.49 -9.93 -14.93
CA PRO A 554 2.74 -8.88 -15.61
C PRO A 554 2.99 -8.83 -17.12
N SER A 555 3.96 -9.60 -17.64
CA SER A 555 4.45 -9.46 -19.02
C SER A 555 3.58 -10.17 -20.08
N ARG A 556 2.66 -11.05 -19.67
CA ARG A 556 1.95 -11.98 -20.58
C ARG A 556 1.13 -11.24 -21.66
N SER A 557 0.33 -10.26 -21.27
CA SER A 557 -0.51 -9.47 -22.20
C SER A 557 0.20 -8.25 -22.79
N VAL A 558 1.32 -7.82 -22.21
CA VAL A 558 2.11 -6.66 -22.69
C VAL A 558 2.54 -6.85 -24.14
N SER A 559 2.83 -8.10 -24.51
CA SER A 559 3.23 -8.49 -25.86
C SER A 559 2.22 -8.16 -26.98
N VAL A 560 0.94 -7.99 -26.64
CA VAL A 560 -0.16 -7.76 -27.59
C VAL A 560 -0.48 -6.27 -27.73
N GLU A 561 -0.15 -5.46 -26.72
CA GLU A 561 -0.62 -4.08 -26.58
C GLU A 561 0.47 -3.01 -26.86
N ILE A 562 1.72 -3.42 -27.10
CA ILE A 562 2.82 -2.53 -27.51
C ILE A 562 2.74 -2.27 -29.03
N SER A 563 2.65 -0.99 -29.43
CA SER A 563 2.77 -0.57 -30.83
C SER A 563 4.11 -0.98 -31.44
N PRO A 564 4.18 -1.45 -32.70
CA PRO A 564 5.44 -1.79 -33.36
C PRO A 564 6.38 -0.56 -33.53
N PRO A 565 7.72 -0.76 -33.56
CA PRO A 565 8.43 -2.03 -33.72
C PRO A 565 8.77 -2.70 -32.38
N LYS A 566 8.38 -3.97 -32.29
CA LYS A 566 8.47 -4.90 -31.14
C LYS A 566 9.85 -4.96 -30.48
N PRO A 567 9.88 -5.26 -29.17
CA PRO A 567 10.55 -6.44 -28.64
C PRO A 567 9.52 -7.59 -28.41
N PRO A 568 9.92 -8.87 -28.49
CA PRO A 568 9.00 -10.02 -28.36
C PRO A 568 8.31 -10.08 -27.00
N ALA A 569 7.31 -10.95 -26.82
CA ALA A 569 6.57 -11.12 -25.56
C ALA A 569 7.42 -11.38 -24.31
N ASP A 570 8.68 -11.79 -24.52
CA ASP A 570 9.74 -11.94 -23.53
C ASP A 570 10.36 -10.57 -23.11
N ALA A 571 9.72 -9.45 -23.49
CA ALA A 571 10.28 -8.10 -23.50
C ALA A 571 10.40 -7.42 -22.15
N TRP A 572 9.49 -7.66 -21.19
CA TRP A 572 9.59 -6.99 -19.89
C TRP A 572 10.32 -7.89 -18.90
N PRO A 573 11.67 -7.78 -18.80
CA PRO A 573 12.42 -8.60 -17.87
C PRO A 573 12.01 -8.24 -16.44
N GLY A 574 12.07 -9.24 -15.56
CA GLY A 574 12.05 -8.97 -14.12
C GLY A 574 13.24 -8.08 -13.74
N TRP A 575 13.01 -7.18 -12.79
CA TRP A 575 13.98 -6.23 -12.25
C TRP A 575 15.25 -6.93 -11.76
N ARG A 576 16.41 -6.38 -12.15
CA ARG A 576 17.73 -6.84 -11.70
C ARG A 576 18.58 -5.64 -11.36
N GLU A 577 19.29 -5.68 -10.24
CA GLU A 577 20.15 -4.57 -9.80
C GLU A 577 21.17 -4.13 -10.87
N ARG A 578 21.75 -5.09 -11.62
CA ARG A 578 22.75 -4.83 -12.67
C ARG A 578 22.15 -4.49 -14.04
N ALA A 579 20.84 -4.65 -14.20
CA ALA A 579 20.11 -4.37 -15.42
C ALA A 579 18.69 -3.90 -15.02
N PRO A 580 18.57 -2.69 -14.44
CA PRO A 580 17.34 -2.23 -13.78
C PRO A 580 16.34 -1.71 -14.82
N THR A 581 15.87 -2.61 -15.68
CA THR A 581 14.90 -2.30 -16.74
C THR A 581 13.49 -2.27 -16.17
N PHE A 582 12.70 -1.28 -16.59
CA PHE A 582 11.30 -1.12 -16.21
C PHE A 582 10.43 -0.80 -17.45
N LEU A 583 9.11 -0.98 -17.32
CA LEU A 583 8.14 -0.63 -18.37
C LEU A 583 7.65 0.80 -18.19
N ASN A 584 7.90 1.66 -19.18
CA ASN A 584 7.34 2.99 -19.25
C ASN A 584 5.95 2.95 -19.92
N LEU A 585 4.91 3.33 -19.16
CA LEU A 585 3.53 3.40 -19.61
C LEU A 585 3.21 4.83 -20.03
N ASN A 586 3.35 5.14 -21.33
CA ASN A 586 3.06 6.45 -21.89
C ASN A 586 2.06 6.40 -23.05
N THR A 587 1.56 7.56 -23.45
CA THR A 587 0.72 7.80 -24.63
C THR A 587 1.34 8.89 -25.51
N THR A 588 1.04 8.86 -26.80
CA THR A 588 1.44 9.92 -27.76
C THR A 588 0.31 10.22 -28.74
N GLY A 589 0.38 11.37 -29.41
CA GLY A 589 -0.62 11.83 -30.37
C GLY A 589 -1.87 12.40 -29.70
N GLY A 590 -2.93 12.58 -30.49
CA GLY A 590 -4.17 13.21 -30.05
C GLY A 590 -4.19 14.72 -30.21
N THR A 591 -5.22 15.34 -29.65
CA THR A 591 -5.44 16.80 -29.64
C THR A 591 -5.17 17.34 -28.24
N ALA A 592 -4.38 18.41 -28.16
CA ALA A 592 -4.09 19.06 -26.89
C ALA A 592 -5.34 19.68 -26.27
N TYR A 593 -5.54 19.50 -24.97
CA TYR A 593 -6.57 20.16 -24.16
C TYR A 593 -5.98 20.66 -22.84
N GLN A 594 -6.56 21.70 -22.28
CA GLN A 594 -6.14 22.27 -20.99
C GLN A 594 -6.96 21.68 -19.86
N THR A 595 -6.30 21.39 -18.75
CA THR A 595 -6.94 21.03 -17.49
C THR A 595 -6.17 21.63 -16.32
N VAL A 596 -6.81 21.71 -15.16
CA VAL A 596 -6.23 22.32 -13.95
C VAL A 596 -5.86 21.20 -12.98
N THR A 597 -4.63 21.21 -12.47
CA THR A 597 -4.20 20.28 -11.42
C THR A 597 -4.95 20.54 -10.11
N LEU A 598 -4.90 19.58 -9.19
CA LEU A 598 -5.50 19.72 -7.85
C LEU A 598 -4.96 20.91 -7.05
N TRP A 599 -3.76 21.40 -7.39
CA TRP A 599 -3.12 22.57 -6.77
C TRP A 599 -3.22 23.84 -7.63
N GLY A 600 -4.10 23.85 -8.64
CA GLY A 600 -4.47 25.07 -9.37
C GLY A 600 -3.57 25.45 -10.55
N THR A 601 -2.70 24.56 -11.02
CA THR A 601 -1.83 24.84 -12.17
C THR A 601 -2.47 24.36 -13.47
N ASN A 602 -2.48 25.19 -14.51
CA ASN A 602 -2.90 24.76 -15.84
C ASN A 602 -1.86 23.82 -16.45
N VAL A 603 -2.31 22.67 -16.94
CA VAL A 603 -1.49 21.70 -17.67
C VAL A 603 -2.18 21.32 -18.96
N THR A 604 -1.36 21.03 -19.96
CA THR A 604 -1.76 20.49 -21.25
C THR A 604 -1.74 18.97 -21.19
N GLN A 605 -2.82 18.35 -21.61
CA GLN A 605 -2.91 16.91 -21.83
C GLN A 605 -3.40 16.65 -23.25
N PHE A 606 -3.45 15.40 -23.68
CA PHE A 606 -3.86 15.04 -25.05
C PHE A 606 -5.04 14.09 -25.01
N GLU A 607 -6.06 14.37 -25.81
CA GLU A 607 -7.30 13.57 -25.88
C GLU A 607 -7.74 13.29 -27.33
N GLY A 608 -8.80 12.52 -27.47
CA GLY A 608 -9.50 12.33 -28.73
C GLY A 608 -8.82 11.36 -29.71
N PRO A 609 -9.31 11.30 -30.96
CA PRO A 609 -8.78 10.40 -31.97
C PRO A 609 -7.29 10.66 -32.22
N GLY A 610 -6.48 9.60 -32.20
CA GLY A 610 -5.04 9.66 -32.44
C GLY A 610 -4.16 9.55 -31.21
N VAL A 611 -4.71 9.65 -29.98
CA VAL A 611 -3.97 9.22 -28.78
C VAL A 611 -3.76 7.71 -28.87
N ARG A 612 -2.50 7.28 -28.77
CA ARG A 612 -2.10 5.87 -28.86
C ARG A 612 -1.08 5.51 -27.80
N ASN A 613 -1.06 4.24 -27.40
CA ASN A 613 -0.08 3.69 -26.47
C ASN A 613 1.34 3.87 -27.04
N ALA A 614 2.25 4.36 -26.21
CA ALA A 614 3.67 4.56 -26.50
C ALA A 614 4.53 3.83 -25.46
N PHE A 615 4.21 2.56 -25.21
CA PHE A 615 4.90 1.76 -24.20
C PHE A 615 6.31 1.42 -24.65
N SER A 616 7.27 1.58 -23.75
CA SER A 616 8.68 1.31 -24.01
C SER A 616 9.36 0.73 -22.78
N LEU A 617 10.48 0.04 -23.00
CA LEU A 617 11.36 -0.34 -21.90
C LEU A 617 12.38 0.77 -21.70
N ALA A 618 12.67 1.05 -20.43
CA ALA A 618 13.65 2.04 -20.04
C ALA A 618 14.63 1.43 -19.02
N ASP A 619 15.89 1.87 -19.06
CA ASP A 619 16.92 1.48 -18.10
C ASP A 619 17.00 2.53 -16.99
N ALA A 620 16.63 2.19 -15.76
CA ALA A 620 16.63 3.12 -14.63
C ALA A 620 18.01 3.73 -14.33
N ALA A 621 19.11 3.10 -14.76
CA ALA A 621 20.47 3.61 -14.59
C ALA A 621 20.76 4.84 -15.47
N THR A 622 20.11 4.95 -16.63
CA THR A 622 20.25 6.09 -17.55
C THR A 622 19.00 6.93 -17.65
N TRP A 623 17.84 6.35 -17.31
CA TRP A 623 16.54 7.00 -17.36
C TRP A 623 16.53 8.22 -16.45
N GLU A 624 16.00 9.29 -17.01
CA GLU A 624 15.87 10.59 -16.40
C GLU A 624 17.14 11.13 -15.72
N GLY A 625 18.24 11.06 -16.47
CA GLY A 625 19.57 11.46 -16.00
C GLY A 625 20.10 10.61 -14.85
N GLY A 626 19.80 9.32 -14.88
CA GLY A 626 20.28 8.36 -13.88
C GLY A 626 19.56 8.45 -12.54
N ARG A 627 18.21 8.44 -12.58
CA ARG A 627 17.37 8.41 -11.36
C ARG A 627 17.79 7.31 -10.38
N LYS A 628 18.19 6.12 -10.87
CA LYS A 628 18.71 5.05 -10.01
C LYS A 628 19.97 5.48 -9.22
N GLY A 629 20.89 6.23 -9.82
CA GLY A 629 22.06 6.75 -9.14
C GLY A 629 21.69 7.74 -8.03
N ARG A 630 20.67 8.58 -8.24
CA ARG A 630 20.13 9.45 -7.17
C ARG A 630 19.48 8.64 -6.05
N CYS A 631 18.78 7.55 -6.39
CA CYS A 631 18.29 6.60 -5.38
C CYS A 631 19.40 5.95 -4.55
N ASP A 632 20.59 5.74 -5.13
CA ASP A 632 21.74 5.22 -4.38
C ASP A 632 22.34 6.30 -3.45
N VAL A 633 22.24 7.60 -3.79
CA VAL A 633 22.59 8.70 -2.88
C VAL A 633 21.69 8.69 -1.65
N TYR A 634 20.36 8.62 -1.80
CA TYR A 634 19.45 8.57 -0.66
C TYR A 634 19.68 7.32 0.21
N LEU A 635 20.01 6.17 -0.40
CA LEU A 635 20.34 4.96 0.34
C LEU A 635 21.65 5.11 1.13
N GLY A 636 22.65 5.80 0.57
CA GLY A 636 23.89 6.14 1.28
C GLY A 636 23.68 7.06 2.48
N LEU A 637 22.57 7.81 2.49
CA LEU A 637 22.16 8.70 3.58
C LEU A 637 21.17 8.03 4.56
N ALA A 638 20.83 6.74 4.40
CA ALA A 638 19.74 6.09 5.13
C ALA A 638 19.88 6.03 6.66
N ASP A 639 21.10 6.18 7.20
CA ASP A 639 21.28 6.30 8.66
C ASP A 639 20.77 7.66 9.18
N SER A 640 21.00 8.70 8.38
CA SER A 640 20.62 10.09 8.65
C SER A 640 19.20 10.39 8.15
N VAL A 641 18.71 9.73 7.11
CA VAL A 641 17.32 9.87 6.65
C VAL A 641 16.46 8.82 7.34
N PRO A 642 15.36 9.19 8.02
CA PRO A 642 14.51 8.22 8.69
C PRO A 642 13.66 7.43 7.67
N PHE A 643 14.27 6.73 6.71
CA PHE A 643 13.60 5.86 5.75
C PHE A 643 13.66 4.41 6.17
#